data_AF-A0A966Z6S7-F1
#
_entry.id   AF-A0A966Z6S7-F1
#
_cell.length_a   1.000
_cell.length_b   1.000
_cell.length_c   1.000
_cell.angle_alpha   90.00
_cell.angle_beta   90.00
_cell.angle_gamma   90.00
#
_symmetry.space_group_name_H-M   'P 1'
#
loop_
_entity.id
_entity.type
_entity.pdbx_description
1 polymer ?
#
loop_
_entity_poly.entity_id
_entity_poly.type
_entity_poly.pdbx_seq_one_letter_code
_entity_poly.pdbx_strand_id
1 'polypeptide(L)'
;MKHPLGCRILLLLLTGVAAGAQSGPLIDHMVTASGFGAYPGVAAPGSWVEIYGSNLAGTTREWAAADFSGAVAPTSLDAVSVTVNGTPAYISYVSPSQINMQLPDGLPVGANAVVVKYQSVSSVGAPLVIASQQPGLLAPSSFNVEGKQYVVAIHASSGAFVGNGSVANVAAAPALAGETLVLYGIGFGPVIPSGVGGRVASGLTSLSGSLAISIGGTPATINYAGLAPGVVGLYQFNMVVPAILTTGDLPVVGTLNGIAIPQTLVLPVKAPDPLPGSFTLTSSVGANGGTLPATYTCDGQGSTIPLTWTGAPSGTKEYAVLMTTIPGDGTTKWNWVLYKVPATTTSLPRDSFLAGTLGLGSDGPGTIYNPPCAQGPGAKVYTWTVYALSGTPTFSVPASQVTGQMVTDAIAPLKLASATLNLSATRTATTGSSTGCGYIISSVRASKSGIPVVTCDATYAYISSNGITAQPMMNGITSTNLQVPIPVNFNGANAWKIPLNPAIAGSPTSVVDGPLGVAINGVPIFNPCTQGGCVTGGDTKVLGQLDTCNGHSGRADDYHYHAAPTCMMADQPTNYWDTHPLGWALDGFPIFGYRDADGTTATRDSICGGNTRTVPNAPAGYAYHVTDASPYVTNCLIGTPSPDLAGQGAKYRPMRQPPVTPFNVSGMTLTTDPGDGYQVLQFTSAIRFTTNETGTDSYVNQPGTYKIRYKQVTGAELAALLALRQNANATTCWSFQFTNNGGDTTQPSISYCK
;
A
#
# COMPACT_ATOMS: atom_id res chain seq x y z
N MET A 1 -30.54 -28.30 -52.90
CA MET A 1 -30.49 -28.78 -54.31
C MET A 1 -30.25 -30.29 -54.31
N LYS A 2 -30.87 -31.02 -55.25
CA LYS A 2 -30.65 -32.44 -55.63
C LYS A 2 -31.01 -33.58 -54.64
N HIS A 3 -32.22 -34.14 -54.86
CA HIS A 3 -32.59 -35.58 -54.80
C HIS A 3 -31.89 -36.39 -55.93
N PRO A 4 -32.16 -37.71 -56.22
CA PRO A 4 -33.12 -38.72 -55.69
C PRO A 4 -32.40 -40.01 -55.19
N LEU A 5 -32.95 -41.23 -55.00
CA LEU A 5 -34.23 -41.96 -55.25
C LEU A 5 -34.66 -42.74 -53.97
N GLY A 6 -35.80 -43.43 -53.83
CA GLY A 6 -37.02 -43.54 -54.66
C GLY A 6 -37.53 -44.99 -54.85
N CYS A 7 -38.56 -45.41 -54.09
CA CYS A 7 -39.48 -46.49 -54.49
C CYS A 7 -40.84 -46.33 -53.77
N ARG A 8 -41.96 -46.53 -54.49
CA ARG A 8 -43.33 -46.47 -53.96
C ARG A 8 -43.93 -47.87 -53.90
N ILE A 9 -44.60 -48.21 -52.80
CA ILE A 9 -45.79 -49.07 -52.84
C ILE A 9 -46.89 -48.37 -52.03
N LEU A 10 -48.05 -48.20 -52.66
CA LEU A 10 -49.28 -47.69 -52.04
C LEU A 10 -50.25 -48.87 -51.94
N LEU A 11 -50.71 -49.19 -50.73
CA LEU A 11 -51.79 -50.16 -50.52
C LEU A 11 -52.84 -49.52 -49.60
N LEU A 12 -53.97 -49.11 -50.19
CA LEU A 12 -55.16 -48.69 -49.44
C LEU A 12 -55.98 -49.94 -49.09
N LEU A 13 -56.18 -50.23 -47.80
CA LEU A 13 -57.25 -51.12 -47.33
C LEU A 13 -57.74 -50.67 -45.94
N LEU A 14 -59.02 -50.29 -45.90
CA LEU A 14 -59.96 -50.19 -44.76
C LEU A 14 -59.58 -49.39 -43.49
N THR A 15 -60.48 -48.45 -43.18
CA THR A 15 -60.61 -47.75 -41.90
C THR A 15 -61.00 -48.70 -40.77
N GLY A 16 -60.06 -49.02 -39.90
CA GLY A 16 -60.34 -49.38 -38.51
C GLY A 16 -59.97 -48.20 -37.61
N VAL A 17 -60.90 -47.73 -36.77
CA VAL A 17 -60.59 -46.73 -35.74
C VAL A 17 -59.81 -47.43 -34.62
N ALA A 18 -58.49 -47.52 -34.79
CA ALA A 18 -57.61 -47.84 -33.68
C ALA A 18 -57.62 -46.65 -32.72
N ALA A 19 -58.05 -46.87 -31.47
CA ALA A 19 -57.85 -45.90 -30.41
C ALA A 19 -56.36 -45.54 -30.35
N GLY A 20 -56.04 -44.25 -30.30
CA GLY A 20 -54.66 -43.78 -30.31
C GLY A 20 -53.89 -44.43 -29.15
N ALA A 21 -52.90 -45.26 -29.47
CA ALA A 21 -52.06 -45.87 -28.46
C ALA A 21 -51.35 -44.75 -27.70
N GLN A 22 -51.65 -44.62 -26.41
CA GLN A 22 -50.98 -43.66 -25.53
C GLN A 22 -49.48 -43.96 -25.57
N SER A 23 -48.69 -43.00 -26.04
CA SER A 23 -47.24 -43.13 -26.08
C SER A 23 -46.74 -43.33 -24.66
N GLY A 24 -46.15 -44.51 -24.40
CA GLY A 24 -45.62 -44.85 -23.09
C GLY A 24 -44.46 -43.94 -22.65
N PRO A 25 -44.00 -44.08 -21.39
CA PRO A 25 -42.87 -43.31 -20.90
C PRO A 25 -41.64 -43.50 -21.79
N LEU A 26 -40.99 -42.39 -22.14
CA LEU A 26 -39.75 -42.36 -22.91
C LEU A 26 -38.67 -41.70 -22.07
N ILE A 27 -37.60 -42.43 -21.78
CA ILE A 27 -36.37 -41.90 -21.17
C ILE A 27 -35.51 -41.33 -22.30
N ASP A 28 -35.09 -40.07 -22.16
CA ASP A 28 -34.16 -39.40 -23.08
C ASP A 28 -32.73 -39.49 -22.55
N HIS A 29 -32.51 -39.00 -21.33
CA HIS A 29 -31.21 -39.10 -20.65
C HIS A 29 -31.35 -39.17 -19.13
N MET A 30 -30.27 -39.56 -18.46
CA MET A 30 -30.17 -39.69 -17.01
C MET A 30 -28.87 -39.05 -16.52
N VAL A 31 -28.95 -38.34 -15.40
CA VAL A 31 -27.84 -37.57 -14.84
C VAL A 31 -27.88 -37.63 -13.31
N THR A 32 -26.74 -37.64 -12.61
CA THR A 32 -26.78 -37.44 -11.14
C THR A 32 -27.32 -36.05 -10.82
N ALA A 33 -27.98 -35.89 -9.68
CA ALA A 33 -28.65 -34.63 -9.32
C ALA A 33 -27.80 -33.38 -9.65
N SER A 34 -28.40 -32.46 -10.40
CA SER A 34 -27.76 -31.34 -11.09
C SER A 34 -26.90 -30.45 -10.18
N GLY A 35 -27.32 -30.25 -8.93
CA GLY A 35 -26.56 -29.52 -7.91
C GLY A 35 -25.26 -30.18 -7.43
N PHE A 36 -24.95 -31.40 -7.86
CA PHE A 36 -23.82 -32.21 -7.37
C PHE A 36 -22.89 -32.70 -8.49
N GLY A 37 -22.67 -31.85 -9.51
CA GLY A 37 -21.72 -32.12 -10.60
C GLY A 37 -22.32 -32.72 -11.88
N ALA A 38 -23.61 -33.08 -11.87
CA ALA A 38 -24.38 -33.43 -13.07
C ALA A 38 -23.72 -34.47 -13.99
N TYR A 39 -23.26 -35.61 -13.43
CA TYR A 39 -22.59 -36.66 -14.19
C TYR A 39 -23.57 -37.43 -15.10
N PRO A 40 -23.41 -37.41 -16.43
CA PRO A 40 -24.34 -38.05 -17.36
C PRO A 40 -24.09 -39.56 -17.44
N GLY A 41 -25.16 -40.36 -17.36
CA GLY A 41 -25.12 -41.80 -17.61
C GLY A 41 -24.35 -42.67 -16.61
N VAL A 42 -23.81 -42.09 -15.52
CA VAL A 42 -23.09 -42.81 -14.46
C VAL A 42 -23.52 -42.34 -13.08
N ALA A 43 -23.71 -43.26 -12.14
CA ALA A 43 -24.07 -42.97 -10.76
C ALA A 43 -23.60 -44.08 -9.81
N ALA A 44 -23.60 -43.84 -8.50
CA ALA A 44 -23.28 -44.83 -7.48
C ALA A 44 -24.52 -45.20 -6.64
N PRO A 45 -24.60 -46.40 -6.03
CA PRO A 45 -25.67 -46.78 -5.11
C PRO A 45 -25.89 -45.74 -4.01
N GLY A 46 -27.15 -45.52 -3.62
CA GLY A 46 -27.53 -44.48 -2.67
C GLY A 46 -27.45 -43.04 -3.19
N SER A 47 -26.97 -42.80 -4.42
CA SER A 47 -26.93 -41.46 -5.04
C SER A 47 -28.29 -41.07 -5.62
N TRP A 48 -28.51 -39.75 -5.74
CA TRP A 48 -29.65 -39.15 -6.42
C TRP A 48 -29.39 -39.03 -7.95
N VAL A 49 -30.41 -39.41 -8.73
CA VAL A 49 -30.42 -39.40 -10.20
C VAL A 49 -31.69 -38.69 -10.68
N GLU A 50 -31.52 -37.78 -11.63
CA GLU A 50 -32.57 -37.11 -12.39
C GLU A 50 -32.72 -37.87 -13.73
N ILE A 51 -33.94 -38.30 -14.04
CA ILE A 51 -34.33 -38.92 -15.31
C ILE A 51 -35.12 -37.88 -16.10
N TYR A 52 -34.66 -37.54 -17.30
CA TYR A 52 -35.35 -36.63 -18.21
C TYR A 52 -35.97 -37.40 -19.38
N GLY A 53 -37.11 -36.93 -19.88
CA GLY A 53 -37.85 -37.64 -20.92
C GLY A 53 -39.21 -37.05 -21.26
N SER A 54 -40.14 -37.90 -21.72
CA SER A 54 -41.53 -37.52 -21.99
C SER A 54 -42.52 -38.62 -21.59
N ASN A 55 -43.76 -38.21 -21.28
CA ASN A 55 -44.83 -39.07 -20.77
C ASN A 55 -44.44 -39.84 -19.49
N LEU A 56 -43.55 -39.28 -18.67
CA LEU A 56 -43.01 -39.95 -17.47
C LEU A 56 -44.04 -40.01 -16.33
N ALA A 57 -44.93 -39.03 -16.24
CA ALA A 57 -46.02 -38.94 -15.27
C ALA A 57 -47.21 -38.15 -15.86
N GLY A 58 -48.38 -38.21 -15.21
CA GLY A 58 -49.54 -37.36 -15.51
C GLY A 58 -49.71 -36.16 -14.57
N THR A 59 -48.90 -36.08 -13.51
CA THR A 59 -48.91 -35.04 -12.48
C THR A 59 -47.49 -34.53 -12.26
N THR A 60 -47.37 -33.32 -11.71
CA THR A 60 -46.10 -32.78 -11.20
C THR A 60 -46.20 -32.71 -9.68
N ARG A 61 -45.36 -33.47 -8.98
CA ARG A 61 -45.46 -33.67 -7.52
C ARG A 61 -44.11 -34.07 -6.91
N GLU A 62 -43.82 -33.50 -5.75
CA GLU A 62 -42.78 -33.97 -4.82
C GLU A 62 -43.41 -34.90 -3.76
N TRP A 63 -42.61 -35.81 -3.18
CA TRP A 63 -43.03 -36.64 -2.05
C TRP A 63 -43.48 -35.79 -0.84
N ALA A 64 -44.29 -36.38 0.02
CA ALA A 64 -44.71 -35.83 1.29
C ALA A 64 -44.50 -36.86 2.40
N ALA A 65 -44.53 -36.42 3.66
CA ALA A 65 -44.34 -37.31 4.82
C ALA A 65 -45.34 -38.49 4.86
N ALA A 66 -46.51 -38.36 4.23
CA ALA A 66 -47.51 -39.42 4.12
C ALA A 66 -47.16 -40.54 3.11
N ASP A 67 -46.22 -40.31 2.18
CA ASP A 67 -45.78 -41.33 1.22
C ASP A 67 -44.71 -42.29 1.81
N PHE A 68 -44.15 -41.94 2.98
CA PHE A 68 -43.09 -42.71 3.63
C PHE A 68 -43.66 -43.86 4.47
N SER A 69 -43.03 -45.04 4.36
CA SER A 69 -43.31 -46.18 5.25
C SER A 69 -42.36 -46.11 6.46
N GLY A 70 -42.75 -45.33 7.46
CA GLY A 70 -41.88 -45.00 8.59
C GLY A 70 -40.65 -44.20 8.13
N ALA A 71 -39.45 -44.77 8.27
CA ALA A 71 -38.21 -44.16 7.79
C ALA A 71 -37.87 -44.52 6.33
N VAL A 72 -38.71 -45.29 5.62
CA VAL A 72 -38.46 -45.74 4.24
C VAL A 72 -39.19 -44.85 3.23
N ALA A 73 -38.46 -44.35 2.24
CA ALA A 73 -38.98 -43.56 1.14
C ALA A 73 -39.93 -44.35 0.21
N PRO A 74 -40.89 -43.69 -0.46
CA PRO A 74 -41.74 -44.32 -1.46
C PRO A 74 -40.94 -44.84 -2.66
N THR A 75 -41.31 -46.02 -3.16
CA THR A 75 -40.83 -46.57 -4.45
C THR A 75 -41.77 -46.28 -5.62
N SER A 76 -42.85 -45.54 -5.36
CA SER A 76 -43.82 -45.07 -6.34
C SER A 76 -44.52 -43.79 -5.89
N LEU A 77 -44.77 -42.86 -6.81
CA LEU A 77 -45.62 -41.67 -6.61
C LEU A 77 -46.60 -41.58 -7.77
N ASP A 78 -47.88 -41.28 -7.52
CA ASP A 78 -48.92 -41.03 -8.53
C ASP A 78 -48.96 -42.06 -9.70
N ALA A 79 -48.84 -43.34 -9.35
CA ALA A 79 -48.75 -44.49 -10.27
C ALA A 79 -47.52 -44.51 -11.21
N VAL A 80 -46.49 -43.70 -10.92
CA VAL A 80 -45.13 -43.82 -11.46
C VAL A 80 -44.30 -44.72 -10.54
N SER A 81 -43.55 -45.65 -11.10
CA SER A 81 -42.46 -46.36 -10.40
C SER A 81 -41.23 -46.51 -11.31
N VAL A 82 -40.05 -46.68 -10.71
CA VAL A 82 -38.81 -46.92 -11.46
C VAL A 82 -38.10 -48.15 -10.90
N THR A 83 -37.60 -49.02 -11.78
CA THR A 83 -36.69 -50.10 -11.41
C THR A 83 -35.34 -49.94 -12.08
N VAL A 84 -34.29 -50.37 -11.38
CA VAL A 84 -32.92 -50.44 -11.87
C VAL A 84 -32.47 -51.89 -11.79
N ASN A 85 -32.30 -52.52 -12.95
CA ASN A 85 -32.08 -53.97 -13.10
C ASN A 85 -33.11 -54.82 -12.34
N GLY A 86 -34.39 -54.39 -12.37
CA GLY A 86 -35.50 -55.03 -11.67
C GLY A 86 -35.69 -54.62 -10.21
N THR A 87 -34.68 -54.06 -9.54
CA THR A 87 -34.79 -53.57 -8.16
C THR A 87 -35.49 -52.20 -8.12
N PRO A 88 -36.55 -52.00 -7.31
CA PRO A 88 -37.21 -50.69 -7.17
C PRO A 88 -36.27 -49.60 -6.67
N ALA A 89 -36.35 -48.42 -7.29
CA ALA A 89 -35.71 -47.20 -6.82
C ALA A 89 -36.70 -46.34 -5.99
N TYR A 90 -36.16 -45.40 -5.21
CA TYR A 90 -36.95 -44.55 -4.31
C TYR A 90 -37.20 -43.20 -4.97
N ILE A 91 -38.44 -42.74 -5.05
CA ILE A 91 -38.83 -41.58 -5.88
C ILE A 91 -39.15 -40.39 -4.99
N SER A 92 -38.46 -39.26 -5.19
CA SER A 92 -38.76 -38.00 -4.50
C SER A 92 -39.58 -37.01 -5.31
N TYR A 93 -39.53 -37.09 -6.63
CA TYR A 93 -40.21 -36.15 -7.51
C TYR A 93 -40.64 -36.82 -8.82
N VAL A 94 -41.82 -36.46 -9.31
CA VAL A 94 -42.36 -36.84 -10.62
C VAL A 94 -42.92 -35.64 -11.33
N SER A 95 -42.78 -35.61 -12.66
CA SER A 95 -43.42 -34.69 -13.58
C SER A 95 -43.55 -35.35 -14.96
N PRO A 96 -44.33 -34.79 -15.91
CA PRO A 96 -44.43 -35.35 -17.26
C PRO A 96 -43.10 -35.48 -18.02
N SER A 97 -42.06 -34.73 -17.62
CA SER A 97 -40.75 -34.68 -18.28
C SER A 97 -39.54 -34.96 -17.38
N GLN A 98 -39.71 -35.12 -16.06
CA GLN A 98 -38.62 -35.40 -15.12
C GLN A 98 -39.06 -36.33 -13.97
N ILE A 99 -38.21 -37.26 -13.57
CA ILE A 99 -38.34 -38.04 -12.32
C ILE A 99 -37.03 -37.90 -11.54
N ASN A 100 -37.10 -37.65 -10.22
CA ASN A 100 -35.93 -37.73 -9.35
C ASN A 100 -36.03 -38.98 -8.48
N MET A 101 -34.97 -39.79 -8.49
CA MET A 101 -34.90 -41.03 -7.71
C MET A 101 -33.56 -41.20 -6.98
N GLN A 102 -33.59 -41.87 -5.84
CA GLN A 102 -32.40 -42.39 -5.19
C GLN A 102 -32.20 -43.85 -5.63
N LEU A 103 -30.97 -44.19 -6.00
CA LEU A 103 -30.58 -45.55 -6.31
C LEU A 103 -30.60 -46.45 -5.05
N PRO A 104 -31.15 -47.67 -5.12
CA PRO A 104 -31.10 -48.62 -4.01
C PRO A 104 -29.67 -49.12 -3.76
N ASP A 105 -29.44 -49.62 -2.53
CA ASP A 105 -28.20 -50.30 -2.17
C ASP A 105 -28.07 -51.65 -2.91
N GLY A 106 -26.84 -52.14 -3.08
CA GLY A 106 -26.57 -53.50 -3.57
C GLY A 106 -26.71 -53.72 -5.09
N LEU A 107 -26.89 -52.67 -5.89
CA LEU A 107 -26.84 -52.76 -7.35
C LEU A 107 -25.47 -53.26 -7.86
N PRO A 108 -25.42 -54.14 -8.86
CA PRO A 108 -24.15 -54.62 -9.43
C PRO A 108 -23.45 -53.52 -10.21
N VAL A 109 -22.12 -53.43 -10.08
CA VAL A 109 -21.28 -52.50 -10.84
C VAL A 109 -21.34 -52.84 -12.34
N GLY A 110 -21.48 -51.81 -13.19
CA GLY A 110 -21.61 -51.94 -14.64
C GLY A 110 -22.93 -51.38 -15.18
N ALA A 111 -23.24 -51.70 -16.43
CA ALA A 111 -24.47 -51.22 -17.09
C ALA A 111 -25.71 -51.93 -16.52
N ASN A 112 -26.64 -51.15 -15.97
CA ASN A 112 -27.92 -51.61 -15.45
C ASN A 112 -29.06 -50.98 -16.25
N ALA A 113 -30.12 -51.76 -16.54
CA ALA A 113 -31.29 -51.24 -17.26
C ALA A 113 -32.23 -50.52 -16.31
N VAL A 114 -32.52 -49.24 -16.59
CA VAL A 114 -33.50 -48.41 -15.88
C VAL A 114 -34.81 -48.44 -16.63
N VAL A 115 -35.90 -48.79 -15.94
CA VAL A 115 -37.25 -48.86 -16.50
C VAL A 115 -38.19 -47.99 -15.67
N VAL A 116 -38.66 -46.89 -16.26
CA VAL A 116 -39.81 -46.12 -15.77
C VAL A 116 -41.09 -46.86 -16.16
N LYS A 117 -42.02 -47.00 -15.22
CA LYS A 117 -43.41 -47.44 -15.45
C LYS A 117 -44.35 -46.32 -15.02
N TYR A 118 -45.31 -45.97 -15.87
CA TYR A 118 -46.41 -45.07 -15.52
C TYR A 118 -47.74 -45.78 -15.78
N GLN A 119 -48.61 -45.81 -14.75
CA GLN A 119 -49.82 -46.63 -14.73
C GLN A 119 -49.50 -48.10 -15.03
N SER A 120 -49.98 -48.63 -16.17
CA SER A 120 -49.74 -50.00 -16.63
C SER A 120 -48.68 -50.10 -17.74
N VAL A 121 -48.09 -48.98 -18.18
CA VAL A 121 -47.18 -48.92 -19.35
C VAL A 121 -45.73 -48.71 -18.89
N SER A 122 -44.82 -49.50 -19.43
CA SER A 122 -43.37 -49.40 -19.18
C SER A 122 -42.62 -48.81 -20.37
N SER A 123 -41.58 -48.04 -20.06
CA SER A 123 -40.54 -47.63 -21.00
C SER A 123 -39.70 -48.82 -21.49
N VAL A 124 -38.96 -48.62 -22.58
CA VAL A 124 -37.82 -49.46 -22.94
C VAL A 124 -36.69 -49.19 -21.93
N GLY A 125 -35.98 -50.24 -21.50
CA GLY A 125 -34.89 -50.11 -20.53
C GLY A 125 -33.74 -49.25 -21.05
N ALA A 126 -33.46 -48.14 -20.38
CA ALA A 126 -32.34 -47.24 -20.69
C ALA A 126 -31.09 -47.61 -19.87
N PRO A 127 -29.87 -47.54 -20.43
CA PRO A 127 -28.66 -47.92 -19.69
C PRO A 127 -28.23 -46.83 -18.70
N LEU A 128 -27.97 -47.21 -17.46
CA LEU A 128 -27.26 -46.41 -16.45
C LEU A 128 -26.03 -47.20 -15.97
N VAL A 129 -24.85 -46.60 -15.99
CA VAL A 129 -23.63 -47.23 -15.45
C VAL A 129 -23.61 -47.04 -13.93
N ILE A 130 -23.62 -48.15 -13.20
CA ILE A 130 -23.45 -48.16 -11.75
C ILE A 130 -21.95 -48.29 -11.44
N ALA A 131 -21.39 -47.26 -10.80
CA ALA A 131 -20.03 -47.24 -10.27
C ALA A 131 -20.02 -47.56 -8.77
N SER A 132 -18.88 -47.99 -8.22
CA SER A 132 -18.71 -48.18 -6.78
C SER A 132 -18.75 -46.86 -5.98
N GLN A 133 -18.29 -45.77 -6.61
CA GLN A 133 -18.30 -44.41 -6.11
C GLN A 133 -18.40 -43.44 -7.29
N GLN A 134 -19.18 -42.37 -7.15
CA GLN A 134 -19.30 -41.27 -8.11
C GLN A 134 -19.55 -39.98 -7.31
N PRO A 135 -18.55 -39.49 -6.55
CA PRO A 135 -18.74 -38.43 -5.57
C PRO A 135 -19.04 -37.07 -6.23
N GLY A 136 -20.03 -36.36 -5.70
CA GLY A 136 -20.36 -35.00 -6.06
C GLY A 136 -20.64 -34.16 -4.81
N LEU A 137 -19.92 -33.06 -4.63
CA LEU A 137 -20.17 -32.04 -3.62
C LEU A 137 -21.21 -31.04 -4.12
N LEU A 138 -22.01 -30.49 -3.20
CA LEU A 138 -23.05 -29.51 -3.50
C LEU A 138 -22.44 -28.21 -4.05
N ALA A 139 -22.73 -27.91 -5.31
CA ALA A 139 -22.25 -26.75 -6.04
C ALA A 139 -23.24 -26.44 -7.19
N PRO A 140 -24.44 -25.89 -6.89
CA PRO A 140 -25.47 -25.60 -7.89
C PRO A 140 -25.07 -24.41 -8.78
N SER A 141 -25.78 -24.24 -9.89
CA SER A 141 -25.54 -23.16 -10.85
C SER A 141 -25.66 -21.75 -10.28
N SER A 142 -26.48 -21.55 -9.23
CA SER A 142 -26.57 -20.29 -8.48
C SER A 142 -25.28 -19.93 -7.72
N PHE A 143 -24.39 -20.89 -7.50
CA PHE A 143 -23.05 -20.69 -6.93
C PHE A 143 -21.96 -20.63 -8.02
N ASN A 144 -22.34 -20.50 -9.30
CA ASN A 144 -21.40 -20.18 -10.37
C ASN A 144 -21.37 -18.67 -10.61
N VAL A 145 -20.24 -18.02 -10.32
CA VAL A 145 -20.09 -16.57 -10.46
C VAL A 145 -18.86 -16.27 -11.30
N GLU A 146 -19.05 -15.55 -12.41
CA GLU A 146 -18.00 -15.20 -13.37
C GLU A 146 -17.17 -16.42 -13.87
N GLY A 147 -17.81 -17.59 -13.99
CA GLY A 147 -17.18 -18.84 -14.41
C GLY A 147 -16.42 -19.59 -13.30
N LYS A 148 -16.39 -19.06 -12.07
CA LYS A 148 -15.93 -19.79 -10.88
C LYS A 148 -17.09 -20.54 -10.24
N GLN A 149 -16.96 -21.86 -10.13
CA GLN A 149 -17.92 -22.67 -9.38
C GLN A 149 -17.54 -22.72 -7.90
N TYR A 150 -18.34 -22.08 -7.05
CA TYR A 150 -18.17 -22.15 -5.60
C TYR A 150 -18.80 -23.44 -5.06
N VAL A 151 -18.16 -24.04 -4.07
CA VAL A 151 -18.77 -25.12 -3.26
C VAL A 151 -19.72 -24.51 -2.24
N VAL A 152 -20.87 -25.15 -1.99
CA VAL A 152 -21.75 -24.79 -0.89
C VAL A 152 -21.16 -25.30 0.40
N ALA A 153 -20.59 -24.39 1.18
CA ALA A 153 -20.15 -24.62 2.55
C ALA A 153 -20.96 -23.73 3.50
N ILE A 154 -21.13 -24.22 4.73
CA ILE A 154 -21.89 -23.57 5.80
C ILE A 154 -21.00 -23.43 7.03
N HIS A 155 -20.99 -22.27 7.67
CA HIS A 155 -20.31 -22.05 8.94
C HIS A 155 -20.98 -22.91 10.03
N ALA A 156 -20.26 -23.88 10.61
CA ALA A 156 -20.84 -24.79 11.61
C ALA A 156 -21.28 -24.08 12.89
N SER A 157 -20.75 -22.86 13.14
CA SER A 157 -21.05 -22.01 14.29
C SER A 157 -22.37 -21.23 14.18
N SER A 158 -22.82 -20.91 12.95
CA SER A 158 -23.94 -19.98 12.72
C SER A 158 -25.02 -20.52 11.77
N GLY A 159 -24.73 -21.57 11.01
CA GLY A 159 -25.63 -22.07 9.95
C GLY A 159 -25.70 -21.17 8.71
N ALA A 160 -24.95 -20.08 8.66
CA ALA A 160 -24.87 -19.21 7.48
C ALA A 160 -24.01 -19.81 6.36
N PHE A 161 -24.30 -19.44 5.12
CA PHE A 161 -23.48 -19.84 3.97
C PHE A 161 -22.13 -19.11 3.96
N VAL A 162 -21.11 -19.81 3.47
CA VAL A 162 -19.80 -19.23 3.16
C VAL A 162 -19.85 -18.51 1.82
N GLY A 163 -19.27 -17.32 1.72
CA GLY A 163 -19.26 -16.51 0.50
C GLY A 163 -18.54 -15.17 0.66
N ASN A 164 -18.05 -14.62 -0.45
CA ASN A 164 -17.36 -13.33 -0.54
C ASN A 164 -18.29 -12.16 -0.90
N GLY A 165 -19.61 -12.35 -0.80
CA GLY A 165 -20.63 -11.38 -1.23
C GLY A 165 -20.95 -11.40 -2.74
N SER A 166 -20.23 -12.20 -3.55
CA SER A 166 -20.47 -12.28 -5.00
C SER A 166 -21.64 -13.19 -5.40
N VAL A 167 -22.14 -14.05 -4.49
CA VAL A 167 -23.33 -14.88 -4.72
C VAL A 167 -24.58 -14.06 -4.38
N ALA A 168 -25.39 -13.76 -5.40
CA ALA A 168 -26.57 -12.90 -5.25
C ALA A 168 -27.61 -13.48 -4.28
N ASN A 169 -28.22 -12.61 -3.47
CA ASN A 169 -29.27 -12.93 -2.49
C ASN A 169 -28.87 -13.90 -1.36
N VAL A 170 -27.58 -14.13 -1.14
CA VAL A 170 -27.07 -14.94 -0.03
C VAL A 170 -26.27 -14.05 0.93
N ALA A 171 -26.77 -13.88 2.15
CA ALA A 171 -26.01 -13.25 3.23
C ALA A 171 -24.90 -14.23 3.67
N ALA A 172 -23.66 -13.93 3.28
CA ALA A 172 -22.53 -14.84 3.40
C ALA A 172 -21.24 -14.13 3.84
N ALA A 173 -20.39 -14.85 4.56
CA ALA A 173 -19.06 -14.38 4.97
C ALA A 173 -17.97 -15.36 4.47
N PRO A 174 -16.72 -14.91 4.22
CA PRO A 174 -15.65 -15.82 3.84
C PRO A 174 -15.32 -16.78 4.98
N ALA A 175 -14.89 -17.99 4.62
CA ALA A 175 -14.46 -18.99 5.59
C ALA A 175 -13.26 -18.49 6.41
N LEU A 176 -13.34 -18.55 7.73
CA LEU A 176 -12.28 -18.19 8.64
C LEU A 176 -11.30 -19.35 8.78
N ALA A 177 -10.01 -19.10 8.54
CA ALA A 177 -8.97 -20.08 8.81
C ALA A 177 -9.01 -20.56 10.28
N GLY A 178 -9.09 -21.87 10.48
CA GLY A 178 -9.27 -22.53 11.79
C GLY A 178 -10.72 -22.86 12.16
N GLU A 179 -11.74 -22.38 11.45
CA GLU A 179 -13.14 -22.74 11.76
C GLU A 179 -13.54 -24.13 11.22
N THR A 180 -14.68 -24.66 11.70
CA THR A 180 -15.31 -25.85 11.10
C THR A 180 -16.42 -25.44 10.13
N LEU A 181 -16.37 -25.98 8.92
CA LEU A 181 -17.40 -25.86 7.90
C LEU A 181 -18.17 -27.17 7.73
N VAL A 182 -19.43 -27.06 7.33
CA VAL A 182 -20.28 -28.17 6.90
C VAL A 182 -20.45 -28.11 5.39
N LEU A 183 -20.08 -29.19 4.69
CA LEU A 183 -20.31 -29.40 3.26
C LEU A 183 -21.26 -30.57 3.06
N TYR A 184 -22.00 -30.58 1.95
CA TYR A 184 -22.90 -31.68 1.56
C TYR A 184 -22.48 -32.32 0.23
N GLY A 185 -22.87 -33.58 0.04
CA GLY A 185 -22.60 -34.32 -1.20
C GLY A 185 -23.47 -35.55 -1.44
N ILE A 186 -23.31 -36.21 -2.59
CA ILE A 186 -23.94 -37.49 -2.96
C ILE A 186 -22.91 -38.43 -3.62
N GLY A 187 -23.24 -39.72 -3.70
CA GLY A 187 -22.46 -40.69 -4.47
C GLY A 187 -21.09 -41.10 -3.89
N PHE A 188 -20.81 -40.80 -2.62
CA PHE A 188 -19.54 -41.12 -1.95
C PHE A 188 -19.35 -42.62 -1.59
N GLY A 189 -20.35 -43.47 -1.84
CA GLY A 189 -20.28 -44.90 -1.55
C GLY A 189 -20.66 -45.27 -0.11
N PRO A 190 -20.55 -46.54 0.28
CA PRO A 190 -21.22 -47.09 1.46
C PRO A 190 -20.78 -46.46 2.78
N VAL A 191 -21.72 -46.37 3.72
CA VAL A 191 -21.48 -45.96 5.12
C VAL A 191 -21.69 -47.13 6.09
N ILE A 192 -21.18 -46.97 7.30
CA ILE A 192 -21.34 -47.87 8.44
C ILE A 192 -22.18 -47.14 9.52
N PRO A 193 -23.27 -47.75 10.05
CA PRO A 193 -23.90 -49.00 9.59
C PRO A 193 -24.50 -48.88 8.18
N SER A 194 -24.52 -50.00 7.46
CA SER A 194 -25.01 -50.13 6.08
C SER A 194 -26.53 -50.35 5.99
N GLY A 195 -27.11 -50.24 4.79
CA GLY A 195 -28.53 -50.51 4.53
C GLY A 195 -29.41 -49.27 4.67
N VAL A 196 -28.95 -48.16 4.08
CA VAL A 196 -29.49 -46.80 4.22
C VAL A 196 -30.02 -46.22 2.90
N GLY A 197 -29.84 -46.92 1.79
CA GLY A 197 -30.55 -46.63 0.54
C GLY A 197 -32.06 -46.62 0.76
N GLY A 198 -32.71 -45.54 0.32
CA GLY A 198 -34.13 -45.29 0.52
C GLY A 198 -34.56 -45.05 1.95
N ARG A 199 -33.64 -44.78 2.88
CA ARG A 199 -33.98 -44.53 4.28
C ARG A 199 -33.55 -43.15 4.75
N VAL A 200 -34.36 -42.57 5.63
CA VAL A 200 -34.00 -41.38 6.40
C VAL A 200 -32.87 -41.79 7.36
N ALA A 201 -31.71 -41.15 7.23
CA ALA A 201 -30.55 -41.48 8.05
C ALA A 201 -30.81 -41.17 9.54
N SER A 202 -30.68 -42.17 10.40
CA SER A 202 -30.85 -42.04 11.86
C SER A 202 -29.52 -42.22 12.58
N GLY A 203 -29.22 -41.29 13.51
CA GLY A 203 -27.94 -41.27 14.21
C GLY A 203 -26.76 -40.86 13.33
N LEU A 204 -25.54 -41.05 13.84
CA LEU A 204 -24.30 -40.81 13.10
C LEU A 204 -23.89 -42.06 12.34
N THR A 205 -23.47 -41.88 11.09
CA THR A 205 -22.87 -42.92 10.25
C THR A 205 -21.43 -42.54 9.92
N SER A 206 -20.61 -43.48 9.45
CA SER A 206 -19.23 -43.21 9.01
C SER A 206 -19.02 -43.70 7.59
N LEU A 207 -18.43 -42.88 6.73
CA LEU A 207 -18.07 -43.26 5.37
C LEU A 207 -17.04 -44.40 5.37
N SER A 208 -17.28 -45.45 4.58
CA SER A 208 -16.37 -46.62 4.54
C SER A 208 -15.10 -46.34 3.72
N GLY A 209 -15.18 -45.39 2.77
CA GLY A 209 -14.06 -44.95 1.95
C GLY A 209 -13.25 -43.83 2.61
N SER A 210 -11.95 -43.79 2.33
CA SER A 210 -11.08 -42.72 2.80
C SER A 210 -11.28 -41.45 1.98
N LEU A 211 -11.95 -40.46 2.57
CA LEU A 211 -12.10 -39.12 2.01
C LEU A 211 -10.96 -38.22 2.51
N ALA A 212 -10.34 -37.47 1.60
CA ALA A 212 -9.46 -36.36 1.92
C ALA A 212 -9.89 -35.13 1.11
N ILE A 213 -9.82 -33.94 1.73
CA ILE A 213 -10.12 -32.65 1.10
C ILE A 213 -8.96 -31.71 1.40
N SER A 214 -8.58 -30.89 0.43
CA SER A 214 -7.60 -29.81 0.58
C SER A 214 -8.19 -28.48 0.11
N ILE A 215 -7.75 -27.39 0.74
CA ILE A 215 -8.11 -26.01 0.40
C ILE A 215 -6.80 -25.27 0.08
N GLY A 216 -6.71 -24.67 -1.11
CA GLY A 216 -5.49 -23.99 -1.55
C GLY A 216 -4.25 -24.91 -1.59
N GLY A 217 -4.45 -26.22 -1.80
CA GLY A 217 -3.40 -27.24 -1.72
C GLY A 217 -3.02 -27.68 -0.30
N THR A 218 -3.58 -27.08 0.76
CA THR A 218 -3.33 -27.48 2.15
C THR A 218 -4.39 -28.50 2.60
N PRO A 219 -4.01 -29.68 3.12
CA PRO A 219 -4.96 -30.67 3.63
C PRO A 219 -5.82 -30.13 4.78
N ALA A 220 -7.12 -30.38 4.72
CA ALA A 220 -8.09 -30.02 5.75
C ALA A 220 -8.40 -31.22 6.65
N THR A 221 -8.60 -30.98 7.95
CA THR A 221 -8.98 -32.04 8.91
C THR A 221 -10.46 -32.33 8.79
N ILE A 222 -10.84 -33.58 8.57
CA ILE A 222 -12.25 -34.01 8.50
C ILE A 222 -12.66 -34.59 9.85
N ASN A 223 -13.56 -33.90 10.55
CA ASN A 223 -14.08 -34.27 11.86
C ASN A 223 -15.32 -35.19 11.78
N TYR A 224 -16.05 -35.13 10.67
CA TYR A 224 -17.17 -36.03 10.37
C TYR A 224 -17.28 -36.26 8.87
N ALA A 225 -17.56 -37.51 8.47
CA ALA A 225 -17.91 -37.89 7.12
C ALA A 225 -18.89 -39.06 7.16
N GLY A 226 -20.13 -38.84 6.73
CA GLY A 226 -21.20 -39.83 6.75
C GLY A 226 -22.47 -39.26 6.12
N LEU A 227 -23.62 -39.92 6.29
CA LEU A 227 -24.92 -39.36 5.92
C LEU A 227 -25.33 -38.21 6.85
N ALA A 228 -26.03 -37.23 6.28
CA ALA A 228 -26.69 -36.12 6.97
C ALA A 228 -27.91 -36.66 7.75
N PRO A 229 -27.95 -36.53 9.10
CA PRO A 229 -29.06 -37.02 9.89
C PRO A 229 -30.40 -36.40 9.48
N GLY A 230 -31.46 -37.22 9.43
CA GLY A 230 -32.80 -36.77 9.03
C GLY A 230 -33.02 -36.61 7.53
N VAL A 231 -32.05 -36.93 6.68
CA VAL A 231 -32.15 -36.81 5.21
C VAL A 231 -31.92 -38.18 4.54
N VAL A 232 -32.50 -38.36 3.35
CA VAL A 232 -32.31 -39.55 2.50
C VAL A 232 -31.17 -39.30 1.51
N GLY A 233 -30.12 -40.13 1.56
CA GLY A 233 -29.06 -40.16 0.53
C GLY A 233 -28.10 -38.98 0.45
N LEU A 234 -28.22 -38.00 1.34
CA LEU A 234 -27.32 -36.84 1.43
C LEU A 234 -26.17 -37.14 2.39
N TYR A 235 -24.93 -36.87 1.97
CA TYR A 235 -23.73 -36.96 2.79
C TYR A 235 -23.42 -35.60 3.39
N GLN A 236 -22.92 -35.59 4.63
CA GLN A 236 -22.43 -34.41 5.34
C GLN A 236 -20.96 -34.61 5.71
N PHE A 237 -20.17 -33.55 5.51
CA PHE A 237 -18.76 -33.49 5.86
C PHE A 237 -18.50 -32.28 6.76
N ASN A 238 -18.01 -32.52 7.98
CA ASN A 238 -17.55 -31.44 8.86
C ASN A 238 -16.04 -31.35 8.75
N MET A 239 -15.51 -30.23 8.22
CA MET A 239 -14.08 -30.06 7.96
C MET A 239 -13.53 -28.77 8.60
N VAL A 240 -12.30 -28.84 9.13
CA VAL A 240 -11.58 -27.68 9.67
C VAL A 240 -10.81 -26.99 8.56
N VAL A 241 -11.03 -25.69 8.39
CA VAL A 241 -10.27 -24.85 7.45
C VAL A 241 -8.83 -24.72 7.95
N PRO A 242 -7.80 -25.06 7.16
CA PRO A 242 -6.42 -24.98 7.61
C PRO A 242 -6.01 -23.57 8.08
N ALA A 243 -5.34 -23.48 9.22
CA ALA A 243 -5.03 -22.20 9.89
C ALA A 243 -3.99 -21.34 9.14
N ILE A 244 -3.24 -21.91 8.20
CA ILE A 244 -2.13 -21.25 7.49
C ILE A 244 -2.53 -20.62 6.14
N LEU A 245 -3.83 -20.52 5.85
CA LEU A 245 -4.33 -20.07 4.55
C LEU A 245 -4.36 -18.54 4.42
N THR A 246 -4.03 -18.07 3.23
CA THR A 246 -4.14 -16.66 2.82
C THR A 246 -5.57 -16.30 2.40
N THR A 247 -5.96 -15.03 2.55
CA THR A 247 -7.24 -14.53 2.05
C THR A 247 -7.36 -14.64 0.53
N GLY A 248 -8.46 -15.19 0.02
CA GLY A 248 -8.77 -15.29 -1.41
C GLY A 248 -9.75 -16.43 -1.74
N ASP A 249 -10.15 -16.55 -3.02
CA ASP A 249 -10.86 -17.73 -3.52
C ASP A 249 -9.86 -18.87 -3.72
N LEU A 250 -9.88 -19.88 -2.85
CA LEU A 250 -8.93 -20.97 -2.86
C LEU A 250 -9.53 -22.24 -3.49
N PRO A 251 -8.79 -22.98 -4.35
CA PRO A 251 -9.26 -24.25 -4.89
C PRO A 251 -9.59 -25.27 -3.80
N VAL A 252 -10.72 -25.96 -3.95
CA VAL A 252 -11.11 -27.12 -3.12
C VAL A 252 -10.93 -28.38 -3.95
N VAL A 253 -10.02 -29.24 -3.52
CA VAL A 253 -9.70 -30.50 -4.21
C VAL A 253 -9.93 -31.66 -3.24
N GLY A 254 -10.81 -32.58 -3.62
CA GLY A 254 -11.11 -33.79 -2.86
C GLY A 254 -10.64 -35.06 -3.56
N THR A 255 -10.34 -36.08 -2.77
CA THR A 255 -10.10 -37.46 -3.23
C THR A 255 -10.84 -38.46 -2.37
N LEU A 256 -11.41 -39.50 -2.98
CA LEU A 256 -12.06 -40.62 -2.31
C LEU A 256 -11.35 -41.92 -2.69
N ASN A 257 -10.79 -42.63 -1.71
CA ASN A 257 -9.93 -43.79 -1.91
C ASN A 257 -8.75 -43.51 -2.87
N GLY A 258 -8.21 -42.28 -2.82
CA GLY A 258 -7.14 -41.79 -3.71
C GLY A 258 -7.59 -41.35 -5.11
N ILE A 259 -8.86 -41.57 -5.48
CA ILE A 259 -9.42 -41.13 -6.77
C ILE A 259 -9.95 -39.71 -6.62
N ALA A 260 -9.57 -38.80 -7.53
CA ALA A 260 -10.02 -37.40 -7.50
C ALA A 260 -11.54 -37.26 -7.66
N ILE A 261 -12.14 -36.33 -6.92
CA ILE A 261 -13.50 -35.86 -7.16
C ILE A 261 -13.48 -34.98 -8.42
N PRO A 262 -14.27 -35.26 -9.47
CA PRO A 262 -14.13 -34.58 -10.77
C PRO A 262 -14.43 -33.07 -10.81
N GLN A 263 -15.11 -32.52 -9.81
CA GLN A 263 -15.51 -31.10 -9.80
C GLN A 263 -14.32 -30.17 -9.54
N THR A 264 -14.22 -29.11 -10.35
CA THR A 264 -13.34 -27.96 -10.06
C THR A 264 -14.11 -26.94 -9.22
N LEU A 265 -13.73 -26.79 -7.95
CA LEU A 265 -14.45 -25.97 -6.97
C LEU A 265 -13.54 -24.95 -6.31
N VAL A 266 -14.11 -23.83 -5.85
CA VAL A 266 -13.43 -22.83 -5.01
C VAL A 266 -14.20 -22.52 -3.73
N LEU A 267 -13.48 -22.07 -2.72
CA LEU A 267 -13.99 -21.60 -1.42
C LEU A 267 -13.35 -20.24 -1.09
N PRO A 268 -14.13 -19.19 -0.77
CA PRO A 268 -13.57 -17.91 -0.35
C PRO A 268 -13.13 -18.01 1.10
N VAL A 269 -11.84 -17.76 1.36
CA VAL A 269 -11.22 -17.83 2.68
C VAL A 269 -10.76 -16.43 3.10
N LYS A 270 -10.90 -16.11 4.40
CA LYS A 270 -10.21 -15.01 5.08
C LYS A 270 -9.12 -15.62 5.96
N ALA A 271 -7.89 -15.13 5.82
CA ALA A 271 -6.78 -15.49 6.71
C ALA A 271 -7.15 -15.20 8.19
N PRO A 272 -6.49 -15.87 9.17
CA PRO A 272 -6.73 -15.55 10.57
C PRO A 272 -6.38 -14.08 10.82
N ASP A 273 -7.17 -13.40 11.66
CA ASP A 273 -6.67 -12.17 12.26
C ASP A 273 -5.40 -12.55 13.09
N PRO A 274 -4.31 -11.77 13.02
CA PRO A 274 -3.04 -12.14 13.65
C PRO A 274 -3.22 -12.42 15.14
N LEU A 275 -2.59 -13.50 15.64
CA LEU A 275 -2.61 -13.81 17.07
C LEU A 275 -2.23 -12.57 17.89
N PRO A 276 -3.03 -12.18 18.90
CA PRO A 276 -2.75 -11.00 19.72
C PRO A 276 -1.32 -11.07 20.28
N GLY A 277 -0.50 -10.05 19.97
CA GLY A 277 0.90 -9.96 20.38
C GLY A 277 1.94 -10.49 19.39
N SER A 278 1.54 -11.02 18.22
CA SER A 278 2.49 -11.41 17.16
C SER A 278 3.14 -10.22 16.46
N PHE A 279 2.37 -9.17 16.15
CA PHE A 279 2.91 -7.91 15.65
C PHE A 279 3.44 -7.07 16.81
N THR A 280 4.75 -6.88 16.87
CA THR A 280 5.44 -6.20 17.99
C THR A 280 6.16 -4.93 17.52
N LEU A 281 6.27 -3.95 18.42
CA LEU A 281 7.03 -2.71 18.21
C LEU A 281 7.98 -2.51 19.38
N THR A 282 9.25 -2.22 19.08
CA THR A 282 10.32 -2.08 20.07
C THR A 282 11.23 -0.90 19.73
N SER A 283 11.98 -0.43 20.73
CA SER A 283 13.03 0.57 20.55
C SER A 283 14.22 0.23 21.45
N SER A 284 15.44 0.50 20.99
CA SER A 284 16.64 0.41 21.84
C SER A 284 16.74 1.53 22.89
N VAL A 285 15.82 2.50 22.86
CA VAL A 285 15.77 3.63 23.82
C VAL A 285 15.12 3.25 25.14
N GLY A 286 14.18 2.31 25.14
CA GLY A 286 13.49 1.87 26.34
C GLY A 286 12.40 0.85 26.06
N ALA A 287 12.08 0.04 27.07
CA ALA A 287 10.94 -0.86 27.04
C ALA A 287 9.61 -0.09 27.15
N ASN A 288 8.51 -0.74 26.74
CA ASN A 288 7.16 -0.19 26.87
C ASN A 288 6.84 0.17 28.33
N GLY A 289 6.37 1.40 28.56
CA GLY A 289 6.17 1.99 29.89
C GLY A 289 7.42 2.69 30.47
N GLY A 290 8.55 2.66 29.77
CA GLY A 290 9.81 3.27 30.21
C GLY A 290 9.83 4.81 30.14
N THR A 291 10.99 5.38 30.47
CA THR A 291 11.26 6.83 30.38
C THR A 291 11.92 7.17 29.04
N LEU A 292 11.52 8.28 28.44
CA LEU A 292 12.13 8.85 27.24
C LEU A 292 13.28 9.80 27.63
N PRO A 293 14.52 9.56 27.16
CA PRO A 293 15.65 10.47 27.41
C PRO A 293 15.47 11.84 26.74
N ALA A 294 16.00 12.89 27.39
CA ALA A 294 15.92 14.28 26.91
C ALA A 294 16.44 14.49 25.48
N THR A 295 17.39 13.67 25.00
CA THR A 295 17.88 13.68 23.61
C THR A 295 16.77 13.56 22.56
N TYR A 296 15.64 12.93 22.91
CA TYR A 296 14.47 12.73 22.06
C TYR A 296 13.30 13.68 22.42
N THR A 297 13.54 14.71 23.24
CA THR A 297 12.57 15.75 23.61
C THR A 297 13.02 17.13 23.09
N CYS A 298 12.18 18.15 23.24
CA CYS A 298 12.55 19.53 22.90
C CYS A 298 13.61 20.14 23.83
N ASP A 299 13.90 19.50 24.96
CA ASP A 299 14.96 19.84 25.93
C ASP A 299 16.32 19.19 25.55
N GLY A 300 16.42 18.66 24.33
CA GLY A 300 17.59 17.99 23.78
C GLY A 300 17.68 18.17 22.26
N GLN A 301 18.13 17.13 21.58
CA GLN A 301 18.34 17.11 20.12
C GLN A 301 17.04 17.01 19.30
N GLY A 302 15.89 16.78 19.95
CA GLY A 302 14.62 16.61 19.25
C GLY A 302 14.57 15.43 18.28
N SER A 303 15.42 14.42 18.47
CA SER A 303 15.52 13.26 17.57
C SER A 303 14.30 12.34 17.64
N THR A 304 14.04 11.57 16.58
CA THR A 304 13.14 10.41 16.68
C THR A 304 13.85 9.24 17.35
N ILE A 305 13.09 8.40 18.07
CA ILE A 305 13.63 7.13 18.58
C ILE A 305 13.81 6.13 17.43
N PRO A 306 14.85 5.28 17.44
CA PRO A 306 14.90 4.11 16.58
C PRO A 306 13.74 3.17 16.91
N LEU A 307 13.02 2.72 15.89
CA LEU A 307 11.90 1.79 15.99
C LEU A 307 12.21 0.51 15.21
N THR A 308 11.82 -0.65 15.75
CA THR A 308 11.89 -1.94 15.06
C THR A 308 10.62 -2.73 15.33
N TRP A 309 10.02 -3.29 14.27
CA TRP A 309 8.82 -4.10 14.35
C TRP A 309 8.98 -5.46 13.66
N THR A 310 8.32 -6.47 14.22
CA THR A 310 8.35 -7.85 13.71
C THR A 310 6.96 -8.48 13.77
N GLY A 311 6.71 -9.52 12.98
CA GLY A 311 5.41 -10.21 12.94
C GLY A 311 4.28 -9.40 12.28
N ALA A 312 4.61 -8.57 11.30
CA ALA A 312 3.60 -7.89 10.49
C ALA A 312 2.70 -8.91 9.74
N PRO A 313 1.39 -8.67 9.58
CA PRO A 313 0.48 -9.63 8.96
C PRO A 313 0.80 -9.91 7.49
N SER A 314 0.55 -11.15 7.05
CA SER A 314 0.54 -11.49 5.63
C SER A 314 -0.48 -10.62 4.87
N GLY A 315 -0.07 -10.05 3.74
CA GLY A 315 -0.91 -9.12 2.97
C GLY A 315 -0.70 -7.64 3.31
N THR A 316 0.21 -7.31 4.24
CA THR A 316 0.68 -5.93 4.46
C THR A 316 1.31 -5.37 3.18
N LYS A 317 0.81 -4.23 2.69
CA LYS A 317 1.33 -3.53 1.50
C LYS A 317 2.09 -2.25 1.85
N GLU A 318 1.76 -1.64 2.97
CA GLU A 318 2.47 -0.50 3.54
C GLU A 318 2.21 -0.38 5.05
N TYR A 319 2.95 0.51 5.70
CA TYR A 319 2.73 0.92 7.08
C TYR A 319 2.40 2.41 7.20
N ALA A 320 1.71 2.75 8.29
CA ALA A 320 1.71 4.10 8.85
C ALA A 320 2.38 4.06 10.23
N VAL A 321 3.15 5.10 10.56
CA VAL A 321 3.78 5.31 11.86
C VAL A 321 3.27 6.63 12.42
N LEU A 322 2.49 6.55 13.50
CA LEU A 322 1.99 7.72 14.22
C LEU A 322 2.65 7.78 15.60
N MET A 323 2.95 8.98 16.05
CA MET A 323 3.32 9.23 17.44
C MET A 323 2.30 10.20 18.03
N THR A 324 1.66 9.82 19.14
CA THR A 324 0.62 10.62 19.78
C THR A 324 0.92 10.90 21.25
N THR A 325 0.26 11.94 21.78
CA THR A 325 0.27 12.33 23.19
C THR A 325 -1.17 12.66 23.60
N ILE A 326 -1.53 12.39 24.85
CA ILE A 326 -2.74 12.93 25.48
C ILE A 326 -2.27 13.99 26.52
N PRO A 327 -2.42 15.29 26.25
CA PRO A 327 -2.15 16.37 27.21
C PRO A 327 -3.21 16.41 28.32
N GLY A 328 -3.06 17.37 29.24
CA GLY A 328 -4.00 17.56 30.36
C GLY A 328 -5.42 17.98 29.97
N ASP A 329 -5.66 18.32 28.69
CA ASP A 329 -6.98 18.61 28.12
C ASP A 329 -7.72 17.36 27.63
N GLY A 330 -7.09 16.18 27.68
CA GLY A 330 -7.66 14.92 27.22
C GLY A 330 -7.73 14.76 25.69
N THR A 331 -7.27 15.73 24.90
CA THR A 331 -7.38 15.71 23.44
C THR A 331 -6.16 15.06 22.81
N THR A 332 -6.33 14.08 21.92
CA THR A 332 -5.17 13.45 21.26
C THR A 332 -4.42 14.48 20.40
N LYS A 333 -3.11 14.59 20.61
CA LYS A 333 -2.18 15.32 19.76
C LYS A 333 -1.28 14.36 19.00
N TRP A 334 -0.91 14.73 17.77
CA TRP A 334 0.05 13.99 16.95
C TRP A 334 1.40 14.71 16.95
N ASN A 335 2.44 14.03 17.41
CA ASN A 335 3.83 14.47 17.42
C ASN A 335 4.60 13.99 16.18
N TRP A 336 4.12 12.94 15.53
CA TRP A 336 4.65 12.45 14.26
C TRP A 336 3.53 11.83 13.44
N VAL A 337 3.52 12.14 12.15
CA VAL A 337 2.60 11.55 11.17
C VAL A 337 3.44 11.12 9.97
N LEU A 338 3.58 9.81 9.78
CA LEU A 338 4.29 9.21 8.64
C LEU A 338 3.41 8.10 8.06
N TYR A 339 3.12 8.17 6.75
CA TYR A 339 2.27 7.21 6.04
C TYR A 339 2.93 6.79 4.72
N LYS A 340 2.39 5.80 3.99
CA LYS A 340 3.03 5.26 2.78
C LYS A 340 4.46 4.74 3.03
N VAL A 341 4.71 4.14 4.20
CA VAL A 341 6.00 3.48 4.49
C VAL A 341 5.99 2.09 3.81
N PRO A 342 6.97 1.72 2.97
CA PRO A 342 6.95 0.45 2.25
C PRO A 342 6.81 -0.79 3.16
N ALA A 343 6.08 -1.82 2.72
CA ALA A 343 5.92 -3.08 3.47
C ALA A 343 7.25 -3.80 3.77
N THR A 344 8.30 -3.54 3.00
CA THR A 344 9.66 -4.07 3.21
C THR A 344 10.39 -3.42 4.38
N THR A 345 9.92 -2.28 4.87
CA THR A 345 10.49 -1.58 6.03
C THR A 345 10.07 -2.29 7.31
N THR A 346 11.05 -2.81 8.07
CA THR A 346 10.82 -3.45 9.39
C THR A 346 11.47 -2.68 10.54
N SER A 347 12.19 -1.60 10.24
CA SER A 347 12.74 -0.68 11.23
C SER A 347 12.88 0.72 10.67
N LEU A 348 12.84 1.71 11.56
CA LEU A 348 13.23 3.08 11.32
C LEU A 348 14.42 3.36 12.24
N PRO A 349 15.66 3.47 11.71
CA PRO A 349 16.78 4.02 12.46
C PRO A 349 16.42 5.40 13.06
N ARG A 350 17.14 5.79 14.12
CA ARG A 350 17.08 7.15 14.67
C ARG A 350 17.15 8.19 13.53
N ASP A 351 16.31 9.20 13.60
CA ASP A 351 16.23 10.32 12.64
C ASP A 351 15.82 9.93 11.19
N SER A 352 15.11 8.81 11.02
CA SER A 352 14.56 8.36 9.72
C SER A 352 13.21 9.00 9.36
N PHE A 353 13.23 10.25 8.91
CA PHE A 353 12.01 11.01 8.59
C PHE A 353 11.38 10.70 7.21
N LEU A 354 12.15 10.19 6.25
CA LEU A 354 11.71 10.00 4.85
C LEU A 354 11.48 8.53 4.44
N ALA A 355 11.23 7.64 5.39
CA ALA A 355 10.83 6.26 5.08
C ALA A 355 9.40 6.15 4.49
N GLY A 356 8.68 7.27 4.41
CA GLY A 356 7.34 7.42 3.85
C GLY A 356 7.03 8.91 3.63
N THR A 357 5.76 9.25 3.43
CA THR A 357 5.27 10.63 3.34
C THR A 357 4.96 11.20 4.72
N LEU A 358 5.47 12.40 5.03
CA LEU A 358 5.15 13.12 6.28
C LEU A 358 3.79 13.81 6.17
N GLY A 359 3.03 13.82 7.27
CA GLY A 359 1.80 14.59 7.45
C GLY A 359 1.95 15.68 8.51
N LEU A 360 0.90 16.48 8.70
CA LEU A 360 0.82 17.53 9.71
C LEU A 360 0.61 16.95 11.11
N GLY A 361 1.52 17.26 12.03
CA GLY A 361 1.32 17.09 13.47
C GLY A 361 0.34 18.13 14.05
N SER A 362 0.12 18.06 15.37
CA SER A 362 -0.77 18.99 16.09
C SER A 362 -0.09 20.29 16.54
N ASP A 363 1.25 20.31 16.58
CA ASP A 363 2.02 21.41 17.15
C ASP A 363 3.00 21.99 16.11
N GLY A 364 2.83 23.25 15.71
CA GLY A 364 3.74 23.96 14.80
C GLY A 364 3.41 23.84 13.30
N PRO A 365 4.11 24.62 12.44
CA PRO A 365 3.83 24.66 11.01
C PRO A 365 4.54 23.55 10.24
N GLY A 366 3.82 22.89 9.32
CA GLY A 366 4.39 22.00 8.30
C GLY A 366 4.40 20.50 8.64
N THR A 367 4.78 19.69 7.64
CA THR A 367 4.76 18.23 7.71
C THR A 367 6.08 17.70 8.27
N ILE A 368 6.24 17.76 9.59
CA ILE A 368 7.50 17.52 10.29
C ILE A 368 7.30 16.70 11.57
N TYR A 369 8.41 16.28 12.18
CA TYR A 369 8.42 15.71 13.52
C TYR A 369 8.38 16.81 14.59
N ASN A 370 7.50 16.67 15.57
CA ASN A 370 7.37 17.58 16.70
C ASN A 370 7.80 16.86 17.99
N PRO A 371 9.06 17.04 18.44
CA PRO A 371 9.57 16.30 19.59
C PRO A 371 8.78 16.62 20.87
N PRO A 372 8.59 15.61 21.75
CA PRO A 372 8.04 15.74 23.09
C PRO A 372 8.40 17.04 23.81
N CYS A 373 7.39 17.85 24.14
CA CYS A 373 7.61 19.17 24.73
C CYS A 373 6.54 19.59 25.77
N ALA A 374 5.55 18.73 26.02
CA ALA A 374 4.42 19.02 26.90
C ALA A 374 4.89 19.30 28.35
N GLN A 375 4.33 20.37 28.93
CA GLN A 375 4.64 20.84 30.29
C GLN A 375 3.57 20.41 31.30
N GLY A 376 3.86 20.59 32.58
CA GLY A 376 2.90 20.44 33.67
C GLY A 376 3.24 19.29 34.63
N PRO A 377 2.44 19.12 35.71
CA PRO A 377 2.72 18.13 36.74
C PRO A 377 2.62 16.69 36.21
N GLY A 378 3.50 15.82 36.70
CA GLY A 378 3.56 14.40 36.35
C GLY A 378 4.11 14.11 34.94
N ALA A 379 4.46 12.85 34.71
CA ALA A 379 4.90 12.39 33.40
C ALA A 379 3.78 12.54 32.34
N LYS A 380 4.18 12.66 31.07
CA LYS A 380 3.30 12.63 29.90
C LYS A 380 3.67 11.41 29.07
N VAL A 381 2.68 10.61 28.69
CA VAL A 381 2.87 9.40 27.90
C VAL A 381 2.82 9.75 26.43
N TYR A 382 3.84 9.30 25.71
CA TYR A 382 4.02 9.41 24.28
C TYR A 382 3.91 8.00 23.70
N THR A 383 2.98 7.82 22.76
CA THR A 383 2.63 6.51 22.18
C THR A 383 3.03 6.48 20.71
N TRP A 384 4.03 5.68 20.37
CA TRP A 384 4.33 5.31 18.99
C TRP A 384 3.43 4.14 18.61
N THR A 385 2.77 4.23 17.45
CA THR A 385 1.97 3.16 16.88
C THR A 385 2.40 2.92 15.44
N VAL A 386 2.77 1.69 15.13
CA VAL A 386 2.93 1.23 13.74
C VAL A 386 1.67 0.46 13.36
N TYR A 387 1.07 0.83 12.23
CA TYR A 387 -0.10 0.17 11.64
C TYR A 387 0.34 -0.59 10.40
N ALA A 388 -0.03 -1.85 10.27
CA ALA A 388 0.17 -2.64 9.06
C ALA A 388 -1.11 -2.60 8.22
N LEU A 389 -1.00 -2.21 6.94
CA LEU A 389 -2.15 -1.86 6.09
C LEU A 389 -2.28 -2.78 4.87
N SER A 390 -3.50 -3.11 4.50
CA SER A 390 -3.85 -3.94 3.33
C SER A 390 -3.80 -3.18 1.99
N GLY A 391 -3.57 -1.87 2.02
CA GLY A 391 -3.55 -0.96 0.89
C GLY A 391 -3.17 0.46 1.31
N THR A 392 -3.20 1.37 0.35
CA THR A 392 -2.74 2.76 0.50
C THR A 392 -3.88 3.70 0.92
N PRO A 393 -3.72 4.53 1.98
CA PRO A 393 -4.70 5.53 2.34
C PRO A 393 -4.72 6.67 1.32
N THR A 394 -5.93 7.10 0.95
CA THR A 394 -6.19 8.16 -0.03
C THR A 394 -6.74 9.40 0.65
N PHE A 395 -6.30 10.59 0.20
CA PHE A 395 -6.71 11.88 0.74
C PHE A 395 -7.23 12.79 -0.37
N SER A 396 -8.23 13.61 -0.07
CA SER A 396 -8.79 14.63 -0.97
C SER A 396 -8.05 15.96 -0.94
N VAL A 397 -6.96 16.05 -0.17
CA VAL A 397 -6.15 17.26 0.02
C VAL A 397 -4.68 16.98 -0.35
N PRO A 398 -3.87 18.01 -0.72
CA PRO A 398 -2.44 17.86 -0.92
C PRO A 398 -1.74 17.29 0.31
N ALA A 399 -0.62 16.58 0.13
CA ALA A 399 0.14 15.96 1.22
C ALA A 399 0.52 16.93 2.35
N SER A 400 0.76 18.22 2.01
CA SER A 400 1.05 19.30 2.96
C SER A 400 -0.12 19.69 3.88
N GLN A 401 -1.32 19.16 3.66
CA GLN A 401 -2.54 19.40 4.45
C GLN A 401 -3.05 18.15 5.16
N VAL A 402 -2.45 16.98 4.93
CA VAL A 402 -2.89 15.70 5.52
C VAL A 402 -2.54 15.66 7.01
N THR A 403 -3.55 15.76 7.88
CA THR A 403 -3.36 15.76 9.34
C THR A 403 -3.30 14.35 9.93
N GLY A 404 -2.75 14.21 11.14
CA GLY A 404 -2.73 12.94 11.88
C GLY A 404 -4.12 12.33 12.10
N GLN A 405 -5.16 13.15 12.29
CA GLN A 405 -6.56 12.69 12.35
C GLN A 405 -6.99 12.11 11.00
N MET A 406 -6.77 12.82 9.88
CA MET A 406 -7.10 12.32 8.54
C MET A 406 -6.41 11.00 8.22
N VAL A 407 -5.13 10.83 8.60
CA VAL A 407 -4.44 9.55 8.47
C VAL A 407 -5.11 8.47 9.31
N THR A 408 -5.45 8.77 10.57
CA THR A 408 -6.11 7.82 11.48
C THR A 408 -7.44 7.31 10.92
N ASP A 409 -8.26 8.21 10.35
CA ASP A 409 -9.53 7.86 9.72
C ASP A 409 -9.34 7.06 8.42
N ALA A 410 -8.39 7.47 7.56
CA ALA A 410 -8.13 6.83 6.28
C ALA A 410 -7.52 5.42 6.41
N ILE A 411 -6.76 5.14 7.48
CA ILE A 411 -6.18 3.80 7.72
C ILE A 411 -7.14 2.85 8.43
N ALA A 412 -8.20 3.34 9.08
CA ALA A 412 -9.15 2.51 9.83
C ALA A 412 -9.73 1.32 9.02
N PRO A 413 -10.23 1.50 7.78
CA PRO A 413 -10.72 0.37 6.96
C PRO A 413 -9.59 -0.48 6.32
N LEU A 414 -8.34 -0.01 6.36
CA LEU A 414 -7.18 -0.69 5.74
C LEU A 414 -6.35 -1.48 6.75
N LYS A 415 -6.56 -1.26 8.06
CA LYS A 415 -5.75 -1.82 9.14
C LYS A 415 -5.87 -3.34 9.24
N LEU A 416 -4.76 -4.04 9.03
CA LEU A 416 -4.59 -5.47 9.33
C LEU A 416 -4.18 -5.70 10.79
N ALA A 417 -3.27 -4.87 11.30
CA ALA A 417 -2.82 -4.91 12.70
C ALA A 417 -2.23 -3.56 13.13
N SER A 418 -1.98 -3.41 14.44
CA SER A 418 -1.16 -2.33 14.99
C SER A 418 -0.34 -2.80 16.18
N ALA A 419 0.89 -2.30 16.30
CA ALA A 419 1.76 -2.51 17.45
C ALA A 419 2.12 -1.16 18.08
N THR A 420 2.18 -1.09 19.42
CA THR A 420 2.40 0.15 20.17
C THR A 420 3.62 0.07 21.08
N LEU A 421 4.25 1.23 21.29
CA LEU A 421 5.30 1.46 22.27
C LEU A 421 4.99 2.76 23.00
N ASN A 422 4.91 2.72 24.32
CA ASN A 422 4.70 3.89 25.16
C ASN A 422 5.99 4.23 25.89
N LEU A 423 6.44 5.48 25.81
CA LEU A 423 7.49 6.03 26.69
C LEU A 423 6.99 7.31 27.35
N SER A 424 7.53 7.62 28.51
CA SER A 424 7.08 8.73 29.36
C SER A 424 8.16 9.80 29.48
N ALA A 425 7.78 11.08 29.37
CA ALA A 425 8.68 12.20 29.64
C ALA A 425 8.06 13.15 30.69
N THR A 426 8.88 13.67 31.59
CA THR A 426 8.47 14.62 32.64
C THR A 426 9.18 15.95 32.41
N ARG A 427 8.42 17.04 32.35
CA ARG A 427 8.94 18.40 32.11
C ARG A 427 8.36 19.38 33.11
N THR A 428 9.06 19.58 34.22
CA THR A 428 8.67 20.46 35.34
C THR A 428 9.06 21.92 35.13
N ALA A 429 10.03 22.20 34.25
CA ALA A 429 10.45 23.53 33.85
C ALA A 429 10.97 23.52 32.40
N THR A 430 11.12 24.69 31.80
CA THR A 430 11.73 24.86 30.46
C THR A 430 13.24 24.79 30.52
N THR A 431 13.79 23.59 30.69
CA THR A 431 15.16 23.30 30.27
C THR A 431 15.34 23.70 28.80
N GLY A 432 16.48 24.28 28.44
CA GLY A 432 16.69 24.86 27.10
C GLY A 432 16.07 26.25 26.87
N SER A 433 15.28 26.83 27.79
CA SER A 433 14.82 28.24 27.67
C SER A 433 15.88 29.26 28.15
N SER A 434 17.13 29.08 27.73
CA SER A 434 18.14 30.14 27.88
C SER A 434 17.77 31.32 26.98
N THR A 435 18.21 32.53 27.33
CA THR A 435 17.99 33.72 26.50
C THR A 435 18.53 33.52 25.07
N GLY A 436 19.68 32.85 24.94
CA GLY A 436 20.24 32.42 23.64
C GLY A 436 19.28 31.57 22.81
N CYS A 437 18.67 30.54 23.40
CA CYS A 437 17.69 29.72 22.69
C CYS A 437 16.43 30.52 22.32
N GLY A 438 16.01 31.44 23.20
CA GLY A 438 14.92 32.39 22.94
C GLY A 438 15.14 33.25 21.68
N TYR A 439 16.35 33.79 21.50
CA TYR A 439 16.73 34.53 20.28
C TYR A 439 16.66 33.64 19.02
N ILE A 440 17.20 32.42 19.09
CA ILE A 440 17.23 31.50 17.95
C ILE A 440 15.81 31.05 17.57
N ILE A 441 14.98 30.65 18.54
CA ILE A 441 13.56 30.30 18.32
C ILE A 441 12.80 31.47 17.68
N SER A 442 12.99 32.70 18.20
CA SER A 442 12.23 33.87 17.77
C SER A 442 12.60 34.29 16.34
N SER A 443 13.89 34.26 15.99
CA SER A 443 14.37 34.55 14.64
C SER A 443 13.94 33.49 13.63
N VAL A 444 14.07 32.21 13.95
CA VAL A 444 13.62 31.09 13.09
C VAL A 444 12.11 31.15 12.81
N ARG A 445 11.28 31.45 13.82
CA ARG A 445 9.82 31.59 13.65
C ARG A 445 9.40 32.74 12.73
N ALA A 446 10.29 33.67 12.40
CA ALA A 446 10.02 34.77 11.46
C ALA A 446 10.28 34.40 9.98
N SER A 447 10.78 33.19 9.69
CA SER A 447 10.91 32.66 8.33
C SER A 447 9.55 32.55 7.63
N LYS A 448 9.48 33.01 6.38
CA LYS A 448 8.32 32.84 5.48
C LYS A 448 8.59 31.87 4.32
N SER A 449 9.85 31.55 4.08
CA SER A 449 10.35 30.86 2.88
C SER A 449 11.02 29.51 3.18
N GLY A 450 10.89 29.01 4.41
CA GLY A 450 11.32 27.68 4.85
C GLY A 450 10.69 27.34 6.21
N ILE A 451 10.68 26.05 6.57
CA ILE A 451 9.99 25.52 7.78
C ILE A 451 10.94 24.90 8.83
N PRO A 452 12.04 25.56 9.25
CA PRO A 452 12.92 25.00 10.27
C PRO A 452 12.30 25.00 11.67
N VAL A 453 12.75 24.07 12.51
CA VAL A 453 12.35 23.96 13.91
C VAL A 453 13.57 23.97 14.82
N VAL A 454 13.44 24.63 15.96
CA VAL A 454 14.52 24.74 16.95
C VAL A 454 14.16 23.93 18.19
N THR A 455 15.08 23.07 18.61
CA THR A 455 15.11 22.48 19.96
C THR A 455 16.40 22.88 20.66
N CYS A 456 16.49 22.78 21.99
CA CYS A 456 17.65 23.26 22.73
C CYS A 456 17.95 22.36 23.93
N ASP A 457 19.23 22.03 24.14
CA ASP A 457 19.71 21.54 25.43
C ASP A 457 20.31 22.70 26.26
N ALA A 458 21.17 22.39 27.24
CA ALA A 458 21.84 23.39 28.08
C ALA A 458 22.99 24.14 27.36
N THR A 459 23.45 23.64 26.20
CA THR A 459 24.68 24.09 25.52
C THR A 459 24.42 24.54 24.08
N TYR A 460 23.54 23.84 23.35
CA TYR A 460 23.27 24.08 21.92
C TYR A 460 21.78 24.25 21.63
N ALA A 461 21.47 25.13 20.68
CA ALA A 461 20.28 25.03 19.86
C ALA A 461 20.55 24.09 18.68
N TYR A 462 19.50 23.37 18.29
CA TYR A 462 19.48 22.44 17.16
C TYR A 462 18.46 22.95 16.15
N ILE A 463 18.93 23.66 15.12
CA ILE A 463 18.08 24.13 14.03
C ILE A 463 17.90 23.00 13.02
N SER A 464 16.71 22.40 13.03
CA SER A 464 16.32 21.30 12.15
C SER A 464 15.67 21.82 10.87
N SER A 465 16.02 21.29 9.69
CA SER A 465 15.43 21.70 8.40
C SER A 465 15.58 20.63 7.31
N ASN A 466 14.92 20.86 6.17
CA ASN A 466 15.13 20.08 4.93
C ASN A 466 16.13 20.74 3.95
N GLY A 467 16.83 21.80 4.38
CA GLY A 467 17.88 22.46 3.60
C GLY A 467 17.44 23.24 2.35
N ILE A 468 16.14 23.33 2.02
CA ILE A 468 15.66 24.05 0.83
C ILE A 468 14.75 25.21 1.19
N THR A 469 14.57 26.14 0.25
CA THR A 469 13.60 27.22 0.34
C THR A 469 12.42 27.03 -0.62
N ALA A 470 11.28 27.65 -0.30
CA ALA A 470 10.15 27.81 -1.21
C ALA A 470 10.35 28.93 -2.25
N GLN A 471 11.41 29.76 -2.11
CA GLN A 471 11.79 30.76 -3.11
C GLN A 471 12.33 30.10 -4.39
N PRO A 472 12.37 30.81 -5.53
CA PRO A 472 13.04 30.33 -6.73
C PRO A 472 14.52 30.01 -6.45
N MET A 473 14.98 28.83 -6.86
CA MET A 473 16.37 28.38 -6.72
C MET A 473 16.97 28.14 -8.11
N MET A 474 18.29 28.27 -8.24
CA MET A 474 19.10 28.01 -9.45
C MET A 474 18.85 28.95 -10.64
N ASN A 475 17.92 29.90 -10.54
CA ASN A 475 17.62 30.87 -11.60
C ASN A 475 18.70 31.93 -11.74
N GLY A 476 19.15 32.21 -12.97
CA GLY A 476 20.11 33.29 -13.25
C GLY A 476 21.58 32.92 -13.06
N ILE A 477 21.91 31.67 -12.74
CA ILE A 477 23.27 31.13 -12.80
C ILE A 477 23.80 31.25 -14.24
N THR A 478 25.03 31.74 -14.41
CA THR A 478 25.66 31.99 -15.72
C THR A 478 26.91 31.14 -15.97
N SER A 479 27.30 30.31 -15.01
CA SER A 479 28.49 29.45 -15.03
C SER A 479 28.19 28.07 -14.45
N THR A 480 29.13 27.14 -14.50
CA THR A 480 28.88 25.73 -14.16
C THR A 480 28.40 25.55 -12.72
N ASN A 481 27.13 25.19 -12.57
CA ASN A 481 26.64 24.40 -11.46
C ASN A 481 26.27 23.00 -11.99
N LEU A 482 26.76 21.94 -11.33
CA LEU A 482 26.67 20.57 -11.83
C LEU A 482 25.50 19.77 -11.23
N GLN A 483 24.71 20.37 -10.32
CA GLN A 483 23.74 19.63 -9.52
C GLN A 483 22.38 20.34 -9.40
N VAL A 484 21.37 19.58 -8.99
CA VAL A 484 19.99 20.03 -8.85
C VAL A 484 19.66 20.00 -7.35
N PRO A 485 19.05 21.04 -6.78
CA PRO A 485 18.71 21.08 -5.36
C PRO A 485 17.74 19.95 -5.01
N ILE A 486 18.13 19.11 -4.06
CA ILE A 486 17.25 18.13 -3.42
C ILE A 486 17.22 18.36 -1.90
N PRO A 487 16.12 17.98 -1.22
CA PRO A 487 16.02 18.16 0.23
C PRO A 487 17.09 17.40 1.01
N VAL A 488 17.82 18.11 1.89
CA VAL A 488 18.81 17.55 2.82
C VAL A 488 18.24 17.63 4.23
N ASN A 489 17.96 16.49 4.88
CA ASN A 489 17.39 16.50 6.22
C ASN A 489 18.47 16.76 7.28
N PHE A 490 18.68 18.04 7.59
CA PHE A 490 19.43 18.48 8.75
C PHE A 490 18.57 18.33 10.01
N ASN A 491 18.25 17.12 10.43
CA ASN A 491 17.36 16.85 11.57
C ASN A 491 18.05 16.00 12.64
N GLY A 492 17.63 16.14 13.91
CA GLY A 492 18.11 15.32 15.02
C GLY A 492 19.64 15.41 15.20
N ALA A 493 20.35 14.28 15.09
CA ALA A 493 21.82 14.27 15.18
C ALA A 493 22.53 15.12 14.10
N ASN A 494 21.89 15.31 12.94
CA ASN A 494 22.36 16.11 11.80
C ASN A 494 21.84 17.57 11.81
N ALA A 495 20.99 17.93 12.78
CA ALA A 495 20.52 19.31 12.94
C ALA A 495 21.68 20.27 13.24
N TRP A 496 21.53 21.51 12.81
CA TRP A 496 22.55 22.55 12.97
C TRP A 496 22.77 22.91 14.44
N LYS A 497 23.95 22.56 14.96
CA LYS A 497 24.33 22.86 16.34
C LYS A 497 24.86 24.28 16.46
N ILE A 498 24.11 25.14 17.13
CA ILE A 498 24.45 26.55 17.37
C ILE A 498 24.69 26.75 18.88
N PRO A 499 25.90 27.12 19.33
CA PRO A 499 26.20 27.39 20.73
C PRO A 499 25.27 28.46 21.34
N LEU A 500 24.67 28.16 22.49
CA LEU A 500 23.73 29.07 23.18
C LEU A 500 24.44 30.20 23.93
N ASN A 501 25.71 30.00 24.28
CA ASN A 501 26.56 30.92 25.00
C ASN A 501 27.86 31.12 24.20
N PRO A 502 27.84 31.88 23.10
CA PRO A 502 29.01 32.08 22.25
C PRO A 502 30.11 32.81 23.00
N ALA A 503 31.36 32.43 22.75
CA ALA A 503 32.55 33.02 23.35
C ALA A 503 33.65 33.16 22.30
N ILE A 504 34.29 34.34 22.25
CA ILE A 504 35.44 34.63 21.38
C ILE A 504 36.56 33.64 21.69
N ALA A 505 37.07 32.97 20.65
CA ALA A 505 38.17 32.03 20.75
C ALA A 505 39.53 32.76 20.80
N GLY A 506 40.57 32.11 21.32
CA GLY A 506 41.93 32.66 21.33
C GLY A 506 42.54 32.83 19.92
N SER A 507 41.94 32.24 18.90
CA SER A 507 42.30 32.39 17.49
C SER A 507 41.06 32.14 16.61
N PRO A 508 40.84 32.90 15.53
CA PRO A 508 39.75 32.63 14.59
C PRO A 508 39.88 31.26 13.91
N THR A 509 38.74 30.59 13.65
CA THR A 509 38.70 29.33 12.90
C THR A 509 38.30 29.59 11.45
N SER A 510 39.04 29.07 10.48
CA SER A 510 38.68 29.21 9.06
C SER A 510 37.45 28.36 8.69
N VAL A 511 36.63 28.88 7.77
CA VAL A 511 35.44 28.20 7.20
C VAL A 511 35.52 28.13 5.66
N VAL A 512 36.73 28.07 5.12
CA VAL A 512 36.96 27.90 3.68
C VAL A 512 36.53 26.49 3.24
N ASP A 513 35.79 26.41 2.12
CA ASP A 513 35.29 25.15 1.53
C ASP A 513 34.27 24.40 2.42
N GLY A 514 33.45 25.17 3.17
CA GLY A 514 32.41 24.62 4.03
C GLY A 514 31.39 25.64 4.55
N PRO A 515 30.32 25.17 5.23
CA PRO A 515 29.35 26.04 5.87
C PRO A 515 29.94 26.80 7.05
N LEU A 516 29.62 28.09 7.13
CA LEU A 516 29.90 28.96 8.27
C LEU A 516 28.71 29.05 9.23
N GLY A 517 27.51 28.69 8.79
CA GLY A 517 26.28 28.82 9.56
C GLY A 517 25.03 28.36 8.82
N VAL A 518 23.86 28.78 9.31
CA VAL A 518 22.55 28.48 8.73
C VAL A 518 21.64 29.72 8.78
N ALA A 519 20.89 29.97 7.71
CA ALA A 519 19.92 31.05 7.63
C ALA A 519 18.65 30.72 8.42
N ILE A 520 17.84 31.71 8.79
CA ILE A 520 16.61 31.49 9.58
C ILE A 520 15.53 30.68 8.84
N ASN A 521 15.62 30.55 7.50
CA ASN A 521 14.78 29.64 6.71
C ASN A 521 15.31 28.19 6.66
N GLY A 522 16.43 27.90 7.32
CA GLY A 522 17.00 26.55 7.44
C GLY A 522 17.93 26.15 6.30
N VAL A 523 18.19 27.04 5.34
CA VAL A 523 19.18 26.83 4.28
C VAL A 523 20.59 27.14 4.83
N PRO A 524 21.62 26.30 4.56
CA PRO A 524 22.99 26.56 5.00
C PRO A 524 23.58 27.84 4.40
N ILE A 525 24.52 28.45 5.13
CA ILE A 525 25.33 29.58 4.66
C ILE A 525 26.79 29.11 4.60
N PHE A 526 27.41 29.27 3.43
CA PHE A 526 28.80 28.96 3.12
C PHE A 526 29.60 30.25 2.96
N ASN A 527 30.92 30.13 3.05
CA ASN A 527 31.83 31.22 2.72
C ASN A 527 31.89 31.40 1.18
N PRO A 528 32.35 32.54 0.62
CA PRO A 528 32.31 32.80 -0.83
C PRO A 528 33.16 31.87 -1.69
N CYS A 529 33.98 30.99 -1.11
CA CYS A 529 34.90 30.17 -1.88
C CYS A 529 34.18 29.01 -2.59
N THR A 530 34.63 28.71 -3.80
CA THR A 530 34.37 27.46 -4.50
C THR A 530 35.24 26.32 -3.92
N GLN A 531 34.98 25.09 -4.36
CA GLN A 531 35.70 23.91 -3.90
C GLN A 531 37.20 23.98 -4.27
N GLY A 532 38.08 23.73 -3.29
CA GLY A 532 39.51 24.01 -3.38
C GLY A 532 39.92 25.39 -2.84
N GLY A 533 38.96 26.19 -2.39
CA GLY A 533 39.17 27.47 -1.72
C GLY A 533 39.24 28.69 -2.66
N CYS A 534 39.35 29.88 -2.07
CA CYS A 534 39.39 31.15 -2.82
C CYS A 534 40.72 31.43 -3.52
N VAL A 535 41.70 30.52 -3.43
CA VAL A 535 43.02 30.70 -4.04
C VAL A 535 42.86 30.71 -5.55
N THR A 536 43.48 31.68 -6.25
CA THR A 536 43.33 31.90 -7.71
C THR A 536 41.92 32.27 -8.23
N GLY A 537 41.12 32.98 -7.43
CA GLY A 537 39.89 33.63 -7.92
C GLY A 537 38.62 32.77 -7.83
N GLY A 538 38.63 31.76 -6.97
CA GLY A 538 37.51 30.86 -6.71
C GLY A 538 36.35 31.48 -5.94
N ASP A 539 35.89 32.69 -6.27
CA ASP A 539 34.71 33.32 -5.64
C ASP A 539 33.43 32.94 -6.41
N THR A 540 32.50 32.22 -5.78
CA THR A 540 31.31 31.66 -6.46
C THR A 540 30.38 32.72 -7.05
N LYS A 541 30.33 33.92 -6.46
CA LYS A 541 29.51 35.04 -6.97
C LYS A 541 30.18 35.68 -8.18
N VAL A 542 31.49 35.95 -8.11
CA VAL A 542 32.26 36.50 -9.23
C VAL A 542 32.31 35.54 -10.41
N LEU A 543 32.40 34.23 -10.15
CA LEU A 543 32.38 33.18 -11.17
C LEU A 543 30.99 32.96 -11.80
N GLY A 544 29.93 33.64 -11.35
CA GLY A 544 28.58 33.51 -11.91
C GLY A 544 27.88 32.19 -11.56
N GLN A 545 28.28 31.53 -10.48
CA GLN A 545 27.79 30.21 -10.06
C GLN A 545 26.55 30.29 -9.14
N LEU A 546 26.20 31.49 -8.66
CA LEU A 546 25.05 31.75 -7.79
C LEU A 546 23.81 32.19 -8.58
N ASP A 547 22.65 31.85 -8.03
CA ASP A 547 21.35 32.28 -8.50
C ASP A 547 20.98 33.70 -8.04
N THR A 548 19.82 34.18 -8.47
CA THR A 548 19.26 35.50 -8.10
C THR A 548 19.07 35.70 -6.59
N CYS A 549 19.06 34.63 -5.81
CA CYS A 549 18.93 34.63 -4.35
C CYS A 549 20.30 34.51 -3.63
N ASN A 550 21.41 34.59 -4.38
CA ASN A 550 22.80 34.33 -3.95
C ASN A 550 23.04 32.91 -3.40
N GLY A 551 22.23 31.93 -3.81
CA GLY A 551 22.41 30.53 -3.48
C GLY A 551 22.72 29.65 -4.69
N HIS A 552 23.16 28.42 -4.43
CA HIS A 552 23.37 27.42 -5.48
C HIS A 552 23.37 26.01 -4.88
N SER A 553 23.35 24.98 -5.73
CA SER A 553 23.56 23.59 -5.29
C SER A 553 25.03 23.17 -5.31
N GLY A 554 25.50 22.59 -4.21
CA GLY A 554 26.86 22.05 -4.09
C GLY A 554 27.05 20.68 -4.75
N ARG A 555 28.17 20.00 -4.42
CA ARG A 555 28.42 18.61 -4.83
C ARG A 555 27.63 17.56 -4.03
N ALA A 556 26.87 17.96 -3.01
CA ALA A 556 26.02 17.08 -2.22
C ALA A 556 24.52 17.21 -2.56
N ASP A 557 24.19 17.77 -3.73
CA ASP A 557 22.85 18.16 -4.19
C ASP A 557 22.13 19.13 -3.24
N ASP A 558 22.88 19.72 -2.32
CA ASP A 558 22.41 20.58 -1.24
C ASP A 558 22.35 22.04 -1.71
N TYR A 559 21.21 22.71 -1.50
CA TYR A 559 21.11 24.14 -1.76
C TYR A 559 21.69 24.95 -0.59
N HIS A 560 22.52 25.96 -0.87
CA HIS A 560 23.10 26.83 0.16
C HIS A 560 23.45 28.22 -0.39
N TYR A 561 23.53 29.20 0.51
CA TYR A 561 23.90 30.60 0.20
C TYR A 561 25.40 30.85 0.33
N HIS A 562 25.99 31.63 -0.57
CA HIS A 562 27.38 32.12 -0.48
C HIS A 562 27.48 33.63 -0.19
N ALA A 563 26.37 34.36 -0.27
CA ALA A 563 26.25 35.77 0.10
C ALA A 563 24.89 36.03 0.77
N ALA A 564 24.55 37.29 0.99
CA ALA A 564 23.27 37.69 1.59
C ALA A 564 22.07 37.01 0.87
N PRO A 565 21.19 36.27 1.59
CA PRO A 565 20.07 35.56 0.99
C PRO A 565 18.94 36.52 0.61
N THR A 566 19.12 37.24 -0.50
CA THR A 566 18.31 38.39 -0.93
C THR A 566 16.81 38.08 -1.03
N CYS A 567 16.44 36.91 -1.56
CA CYS A 567 15.04 36.50 -1.67
C CYS A 567 14.38 36.24 -0.31
N MET A 568 15.10 35.67 0.66
CA MET A 568 14.62 35.54 2.04
C MET A 568 14.58 36.92 2.73
N MET A 569 15.56 37.80 2.46
CA MET A 569 15.58 39.13 3.03
C MET A 569 14.40 40.00 2.55
N ALA A 570 13.96 39.80 1.31
CA ALA A 570 12.80 40.47 0.71
C ALA A 570 11.45 40.05 1.34
N ASP A 571 11.40 38.95 2.10
CA ASP A 571 10.22 38.54 2.86
C ASP A 571 9.88 39.53 4.00
N GLN A 572 10.77 40.47 4.34
CA GLN A 572 10.61 41.43 5.45
C GLN A 572 10.96 42.88 5.02
N PRO A 573 10.51 43.91 5.77
CA PRO A 573 10.96 45.29 5.57
C PRO A 573 12.48 45.42 5.65
N THR A 574 13.09 46.30 4.85
CA THR A 574 14.56 46.40 4.72
C THR A 574 15.32 46.61 6.03
N ASN A 575 14.75 47.33 6.99
CA ASN A 575 15.32 47.62 8.31
C ASN A 575 15.07 46.52 9.37
N TYR A 576 14.34 45.46 9.02
CA TYR A 576 14.10 44.33 9.93
C TYR A 576 15.43 43.67 10.34
N TRP A 577 16.32 43.49 9.35
CA TRP A 577 17.61 42.81 9.46
C TRP A 577 18.70 43.62 10.18
N ASP A 578 18.44 44.88 10.49
CA ASP A 578 19.29 45.76 11.31
C ASP A 578 19.24 45.33 12.79
N THR A 579 18.13 44.67 13.19
CA THR A 579 17.87 44.26 14.58
C THR A 579 17.51 42.79 14.74
N HIS A 580 17.27 42.05 13.65
CA HIS A 580 16.91 40.61 13.68
C HIS A 580 17.91 39.79 12.86
N PRO A 581 18.46 38.68 13.40
CA PRO A 581 19.39 37.84 12.65
C PRO A 581 18.76 37.27 11.39
N LEU A 582 19.50 37.31 10.27
CA LEU A 582 19.17 36.56 9.05
C LEU A 582 19.69 35.11 9.11
N GLY A 583 20.60 34.82 10.03
CA GLY A 583 21.15 33.49 10.28
C GLY A 583 22.00 33.44 11.52
N TRP A 584 22.53 32.25 11.81
CA TRP A 584 23.37 31.96 12.96
C TRP A 584 24.64 31.24 12.51
N ALA A 585 25.79 31.75 12.94
CA ALA A 585 27.09 31.14 12.65
C ALA A 585 27.34 29.92 13.56
N LEU A 586 28.21 29.00 13.12
CA LEU A 586 28.52 27.77 13.86
C LEU A 586 29.20 28.00 15.22
N ASP A 587 29.72 29.20 15.48
CA ASP A 587 30.26 29.61 16.79
C ASP A 587 29.23 30.22 17.73
N GLY A 588 27.97 30.36 17.29
CA GLY A 588 26.84 30.84 18.07
C GLY A 588 26.58 32.35 17.97
N PHE A 589 27.45 33.10 17.28
CA PHE A 589 27.19 34.52 17.03
C PHE A 589 26.17 34.72 15.89
N PRO A 590 25.36 35.79 15.96
CA PRO A 590 24.35 36.10 14.95
C PRO A 590 24.96 36.61 13.65
N ILE A 591 24.24 36.43 12.55
CA ILE A 591 24.50 37.06 11.25
C ILE A 591 23.35 38.02 10.96
N PHE A 592 23.66 39.31 10.76
CA PHE A 592 22.70 40.38 10.48
C PHE A 592 22.79 40.91 9.05
N GLY A 593 21.88 41.82 8.71
CA GLY A 593 21.87 42.55 7.45
C GLY A 593 23.03 43.53 7.28
N TYR A 594 22.95 44.34 6.22
CA TYR A 594 23.95 45.33 5.80
C TYR A 594 24.17 46.51 6.77
N ARG A 595 23.37 46.61 7.84
CA ARG A 595 23.32 47.75 8.76
C ARG A 595 23.45 47.30 10.20
N ASP A 596 24.00 48.20 11.02
CA ASP A 596 23.95 48.11 12.48
C ASP A 596 22.55 48.52 12.98
N ALA A 597 22.24 48.22 14.25
CA ALA A 597 20.93 48.45 14.86
C ALA A 597 20.46 49.93 14.94
N ASP A 598 21.35 50.88 14.65
CA ASP A 598 21.04 52.32 14.51
C ASP A 598 20.68 52.72 13.06
N GLY A 599 20.66 51.77 12.13
CA GLY A 599 20.38 51.97 10.71
C GLY A 599 21.58 52.48 9.89
N THR A 600 22.76 52.66 10.49
CA THR A 600 24.00 52.97 9.75
C THR A 600 24.55 51.71 9.07
N THR A 601 25.33 51.87 7.98
CA THR A 601 26.01 50.73 7.34
C THR A 601 26.93 50.03 8.33
N ALA A 602 26.82 48.70 8.43
CA ALA A 602 27.53 47.93 9.43
C ALA A 602 29.05 48.11 9.29
N THR A 603 29.70 48.58 10.37
CA THR A 603 31.17 48.63 10.40
C THR A 603 31.69 47.22 10.59
N ARG A 604 32.62 46.76 9.74
CA ARG A 604 33.20 45.40 9.78
C ARG A 604 34.67 45.47 10.15
N ASP A 605 35.11 44.60 11.06
CA ASP A 605 36.53 44.44 11.38
C ASP A 605 37.33 43.77 10.25
N SER A 606 38.65 43.82 10.37
CA SER A 606 39.59 43.18 9.43
C SER A 606 39.91 41.72 9.78
N ILE A 607 39.24 41.13 10.77
CA ILE A 607 39.52 39.78 11.28
C ILE A 607 38.53 38.80 10.64
N CYS A 608 37.26 38.86 11.02
CA CYS A 608 36.18 38.03 10.50
C CYS A 608 34.97 38.83 9.99
N GLY A 609 35.12 40.15 9.78
CA GLY A 609 34.11 40.96 9.09
C GLY A 609 32.82 41.15 9.88
N GLY A 610 32.91 41.16 11.20
CA GLY A 610 31.82 41.51 12.12
C GLY A 610 32.19 42.71 12.99
N ASN A 611 31.43 42.94 14.06
CA ASN A 611 31.74 43.95 15.06
C ASN A 611 31.19 43.58 16.45
N THR A 612 31.45 44.41 17.45
CA THR A 612 31.03 44.22 18.84
C THR A 612 29.87 45.14 19.27
N ARG A 613 29.10 45.70 18.33
CA ARG A 613 27.96 46.58 18.65
C ARG A 613 26.79 45.74 19.19
N THR A 614 26.16 46.20 20.26
CA THR A 614 25.06 45.48 20.90
C THR A 614 23.79 45.54 20.06
N VAL A 615 23.15 44.39 19.81
CA VAL A 615 21.85 44.29 19.12
C VAL A 615 20.82 43.63 20.05
N PRO A 616 19.57 44.14 20.19
CA PRO A 616 18.63 43.66 21.23
C PRO A 616 18.20 42.18 21.13
N ASN A 617 18.19 41.60 19.92
CA ASN A 617 17.64 40.27 19.66
C ASN A 617 18.71 39.18 19.48
N ALA A 618 19.91 39.35 20.06
CA ALA A 618 20.98 38.38 19.99
C ALA A 618 21.92 38.44 21.21
N PRO A 619 22.80 37.43 21.41
CA PRO A 619 23.86 37.49 22.42
C PRO A 619 24.79 38.70 22.20
N ALA A 620 25.25 39.31 23.28
CA ALA A 620 26.26 40.37 23.24
C ALA A 620 27.66 39.80 22.97
N GLY A 621 28.58 40.67 22.55
CA GLY A 621 30.01 40.35 22.40
C GLY A 621 30.49 40.47 20.96
N TYR A 622 29.79 39.85 20.01
CA TYR A 622 30.14 39.94 18.59
C TYR A 622 28.93 39.65 17.68
N ALA A 623 28.93 40.22 16.47
CA ALA A 623 27.91 40.03 15.44
C ALA A 623 28.55 40.07 14.05
N TYR A 624 28.18 39.13 13.17
CA TYR A 624 28.56 39.16 11.75
C TYR A 624 27.55 40.00 10.95
N HIS A 625 28.02 40.65 9.89
CA HIS A 625 27.17 41.43 8.99
C HIS A 625 27.47 41.08 7.54
N VAL A 626 26.40 40.92 6.75
CA VAL A 626 26.53 40.72 5.30
C VAL A 626 26.90 42.01 4.57
N THR A 627 27.51 41.87 3.40
CA THR A 627 27.90 43.00 2.56
C THR A 627 27.97 42.60 1.08
N ASP A 628 28.04 43.59 0.19
CA ASP A 628 28.25 43.39 -1.25
C ASP A 628 29.73 43.17 -1.64
N ALA A 629 30.66 43.30 -0.69
CA ALA A 629 32.10 43.06 -0.90
C ALA A 629 32.55 41.67 -0.37
N SER A 630 33.36 40.94 -1.14
CA SER A 630 33.87 39.64 -0.69
C SER A 630 34.83 39.81 0.52
N PRO A 631 34.73 39.01 1.60
CA PRO A 631 33.77 37.93 1.80
C PRO A 631 32.40 38.46 2.23
N TYR A 632 31.37 38.10 1.46
CA TYR A 632 30.01 38.65 1.56
C TYR A 632 29.29 38.37 2.89
N VAL A 633 29.81 37.42 3.68
CA VAL A 633 29.35 37.11 5.04
C VAL A 633 30.56 37.10 5.99
N THR A 634 31.40 36.05 5.93
CA THR A 634 32.72 35.96 6.60
C THR A 634 33.56 34.84 5.96
N ASN A 635 34.88 34.84 6.21
CA ASN A 635 35.81 33.74 5.93
C ASN A 635 36.30 32.99 7.19
N CYS A 636 35.92 33.44 8.39
CA CYS A 636 36.27 32.82 9.65
C CYS A 636 35.19 32.98 10.74
N LEU A 637 35.28 32.11 11.74
CA LEU A 637 34.53 32.18 12.98
C LEU A 637 35.44 32.75 14.08
N ILE A 638 35.04 33.86 14.68
CA ILE A 638 35.74 34.52 15.79
C ILE A 638 35.54 33.77 17.11
N GLY A 639 34.42 33.07 17.25
CA GLY A 639 34.07 32.31 18.44
C GLY A 639 34.55 30.87 18.41
N THR A 640 34.26 30.16 19.50
CA THR A 640 34.50 28.71 19.58
C THR A 640 33.45 27.96 18.76
N PRO A 641 33.82 27.30 17.64
CA PRO A 641 32.86 26.67 16.74
C PRO A 641 32.21 25.42 17.35
N SER A 642 31.00 25.10 16.90
CA SER A 642 30.32 23.87 17.28
C SER A 642 30.96 22.63 16.63
N PRO A 643 30.71 21.43 17.18
CA PRO A 643 31.25 20.18 16.64
C PRO A 643 30.87 19.88 15.19
N ASP A 644 29.82 20.52 14.65
CA ASP A 644 29.39 20.35 13.26
C ASP A 644 30.47 20.79 12.24
N LEU A 645 31.32 21.76 12.60
CA LEU A 645 32.42 22.23 11.74
C LEU A 645 33.44 21.11 11.46
N ALA A 646 33.72 20.25 12.44
CA ALA A 646 34.62 19.11 12.25
C ALA A 646 33.96 17.94 11.47
N GLY A 647 32.63 17.90 11.40
CA GLY A 647 31.85 16.83 10.78
C GLY A 647 31.40 17.07 9.34
N GLN A 648 31.77 18.20 8.72
CA GLN A 648 31.21 18.66 7.45
C GLN A 648 31.33 17.63 6.32
N GLY A 649 32.48 16.94 6.18
CA GLY A 649 32.68 15.91 5.15
C GLY A 649 31.73 14.71 5.24
N ALA A 650 31.09 14.47 6.40
CA ALA A 650 30.03 13.49 6.55
C ALA A 650 28.63 14.09 6.30
N LYS A 651 28.43 15.37 6.65
CA LYS A 651 27.17 16.12 6.48
C LYS A 651 26.89 16.49 5.00
N TYR A 652 27.95 16.65 4.20
CA TYR A 652 27.92 17.06 2.79
C TYR A 652 28.51 16.01 1.84
N ARG A 653 28.13 14.74 2.02
CA ARG A 653 28.51 13.68 1.09
C ARG A 653 27.63 13.74 -0.17
N PRO A 654 28.19 13.51 -1.38
CA PRO A 654 27.41 13.38 -2.61
C PRO A 654 26.22 12.43 -2.45
N MET A 655 25.00 12.98 -2.45
CA MET A 655 23.77 12.20 -2.32
C MET A 655 23.46 11.43 -3.60
N ARG A 656 23.78 12.00 -4.76
CA ARG A 656 23.84 11.28 -6.03
C ARG A 656 25.29 11.16 -6.49
N GLN A 657 25.64 9.98 -6.99
CA GLN A 657 26.73 9.87 -7.95
C GLN A 657 26.15 10.25 -9.31
N PRO A 658 26.77 11.18 -10.07
CA PRO A 658 26.38 11.40 -11.46
C PRO A 658 26.45 10.07 -12.22
N PRO A 659 25.37 9.62 -12.90
CA PRO A 659 25.34 8.31 -13.56
C PRO A 659 26.26 8.24 -14.78
N VAL A 660 26.84 9.37 -15.18
CA VAL A 660 27.77 9.54 -16.31
C VAL A 660 28.89 10.50 -15.91
N THR A 661 30.05 10.37 -16.56
CA THR A 661 31.10 11.39 -16.49
C THR A 661 30.60 12.67 -17.16
N PRO A 662 30.56 13.83 -16.47
CA PRO A 662 30.15 15.09 -17.08
C PRO A 662 31.08 15.48 -18.24
N PHE A 663 30.53 16.13 -19.27
CA PHE A 663 31.27 16.68 -20.39
C PHE A 663 30.88 18.13 -20.65
N ASN A 664 31.79 18.90 -21.25
CA ASN A 664 31.58 20.32 -21.48
C ASN A 664 30.59 20.57 -22.63
N VAL A 665 29.70 21.53 -22.42
CA VAL A 665 28.76 22.07 -23.42
C VAL A 665 28.93 23.58 -23.54
N SER A 666 28.51 24.16 -24.65
CA SER A 666 28.63 25.59 -24.95
C SER A 666 27.32 26.19 -25.48
N GLY A 667 27.22 27.53 -25.52
CA GLY A 667 26.03 28.21 -26.05
C GLY A 667 24.74 27.86 -25.31
N MET A 668 24.82 27.67 -23.98
CA MET A 668 23.67 27.31 -23.17
C MET A 668 22.74 28.51 -22.95
N THR A 669 21.45 28.37 -23.26
CA THR A 669 20.45 29.42 -23.09
C THR A 669 19.13 28.82 -22.61
N LEU A 670 18.45 29.48 -21.67
CA LEU A 670 17.08 29.15 -21.26
C LEU A 670 16.13 30.26 -21.73
N THR A 671 15.15 29.91 -22.56
CA THR A 671 14.18 30.86 -23.13
C THR A 671 12.77 30.27 -23.17
N THR A 672 11.74 31.09 -22.95
CA THR A 672 10.35 30.69 -23.27
C THR A 672 10.12 30.76 -24.77
N ASP A 673 9.66 29.66 -25.37
CA ASP A 673 9.16 29.62 -26.74
C ASP A 673 7.80 30.36 -26.80
N PRO A 674 7.66 31.46 -27.56
CA PRO A 674 6.42 32.23 -27.60
C PRO A 674 5.29 31.52 -28.39
N GLY A 675 5.59 30.50 -29.19
CA GLY A 675 4.61 29.80 -30.00
C GLY A 675 3.78 28.79 -29.21
N ASP A 676 4.41 28.04 -28.30
CA ASP A 676 3.75 26.99 -27.51
C ASP A 676 3.97 27.09 -25.99
N GLY A 677 4.77 28.05 -25.52
CA GLY A 677 5.02 28.31 -24.10
C GLY A 677 5.95 27.31 -23.42
N TYR A 678 6.68 26.47 -24.18
CA TYR A 678 7.72 25.62 -23.60
C TYR A 678 8.89 26.46 -23.10
N GLN A 679 9.47 26.08 -21.96
CA GLN A 679 10.82 26.50 -21.59
C GLN A 679 11.81 25.70 -22.44
N VAL A 680 12.78 26.35 -23.07
CA VAL A 680 13.75 25.74 -23.98
C VAL A 680 15.14 25.97 -23.44
N LEU A 681 15.75 24.91 -22.91
CA LEU A 681 17.18 24.85 -22.58
C LEU A 681 17.95 24.38 -23.81
N GLN A 682 18.50 25.31 -24.58
CA GLN A 682 19.41 25.01 -25.68
C GLN A 682 20.83 24.83 -25.14
N PHE A 683 21.62 23.95 -25.77
CA PHE A 683 23.06 23.79 -25.54
C PHE A 683 23.75 23.19 -26.78
N THR A 684 25.07 23.25 -26.85
CA THR A 684 25.89 22.67 -27.93
C THR A 684 26.96 21.75 -27.37
N SER A 685 27.00 20.50 -27.84
CA SER A 685 28.06 19.53 -27.54
C SER A 685 29.10 19.51 -28.64
N ALA A 686 30.39 19.56 -28.28
CA ALA A 686 31.50 19.32 -29.20
C ALA A 686 31.84 17.83 -29.35
N ILE A 687 31.27 16.95 -28.53
CA ILE A 687 31.51 15.51 -28.55
C ILE A 687 30.23 14.72 -28.80
N ARG A 688 30.38 13.46 -29.20
CA ARG A 688 29.31 12.46 -29.16
C ARG A 688 28.96 12.15 -27.70
N PHE A 689 27.68 12.06 -27.39
CA PHE A 689 27.17 11.75 -26.05
C PHE A 689 25.95 10.83 -26.12
N THR A 690 25.54 10.31 -24.98
CA THR A 690 24.39 9.44 -24.84
C THR A 690 23.39 10.07 -23.87
N THR A 691 22.11 10.04 -24.22
CA THR A 691 20.99 10.39 -23.35
C THR A 691 20.22 9.12 -22.95
N ASN A 692 19.54 9.20 -21.81
CA ASN A 692 18.56 8.24 -21.33
C ASN A 692 17.42 8.98 -20.61
N GLU A 693 16.24 8.37 -20.58
CA GLU A 693 15.00 8.98 -20.08
C GLU A 693 14.33 8.11 -19.04
N THR A 694 14.30 6.81 -19.27
CA THR A 694 13.77 5.81 -18.33
C THR A 694 14.88 5.10 -17.55
N GLY A 695 16.14 5.37 -17.89
CA GLY A 695 17.32 4.72 -17.29
C GLY A 695 17.59 3.31 -17.84
N THR A 696 16.70 2.76 -18.65
CA THR A 696 16.86 1.48 -19.37
C THR A 696 16.97 1.67 -20.89
N ASP A 697 16.74 2.88 -21.38
CA ASP A 697 16.92 3.34 -22.75
C ASP A 697 18.28 4.04 -22.96
N SER A 698 18.63 4.25 -24.24
CA SER A 698 19.91 4.82 -24.62
C SER A 698 19.85 5.39 -26.04
N TYR A 699 20.03 6.70 -26.17
CA TYR A 699 20.01 7.40 -27.46
C TYR A 699 21.35 8.10 -27.70
N VAL A 700 21.94 7.85 -28.86
CA VAL A 700 23.25 8.41 -29.23
C VAL A 700 23.05 9.73 -29.97
N ASN A 701 23.65 10.78 -29.43
CA ASN A 701 23.68 12.11 -30.03
C ASN A 701 25.09 12.45 -30.54
N GLN A 702 25.17 13.04 -31.72
CA GLN A 702 26.43 13.47 -32.34
C GLN A 702 26.85 14.86 -31.79
N PRO A 703 28.07 15.35 -32.08
CA PRO A 703 28.39 16.77 -31.88
C PRO A 703 27.37 17.67 -32.60
N GLY A 704 26.87 18.70 -31.93
CA GLY A 704 25.82 19.57 -32.46
C GLY A 704 25.08 20.37 -31.38
N THR A 705 24.16 21.21 -31.83
CA THR A 705 23.27 22.01 -30.97
C THR A 705 21.94 21.28 -30.75
N TYR A 706 21.51 21.23 -29.49
CA TYR A 706 20.36 20.50 -28.99
C TYR A 706 19.51 21.38 -28.06
N LYS A 707 18.25 21.00 -27.88
CA LYS A 707 17.23 21.73 -27.11
C LYS A 707 16.46 20.74 -26.24
N ILE A 708 16.51 20.93 -24.93
CA ILE A 708 15.59 20.31 -23.96
C ILE A 708 14.43 21.28 -23.80
N ARG A 709 13.27 20.94 -24.37
CA ARG A 709 12.03 21.70 -24.23
C ARG A 709 11.23 21.08 -23.08
N TYR A 710 10.78 21.87 -22.12
CA TYR A 710 9.89 21.40 -21.06
C TYR A 710 8.74 22.35 -20.76
N LYS A 711 7.57 21.80 -20.43
CA LYS A 711 6.36 22.57 -20.09
C LYS A 711 5.49 21.80 -19.10
N GLN A 712 4.90 22.49 -18.13
CA GLN A 712 3.87 21.89 -17.28
C GLN A 712 2.62 21.58 -18.11
N VAL A 713 2.16 20.34 -18.05
CA VAL A 713 0.95 19.86 -18.72
C VAL A 713 -0.28 20.34 -17.94
N THR A 714 -1.33 20.75 -18.65
CA THR A 714 -2.57 21.28 -18.06
C THR A 714 -3.81 20.71 -18.75
N GLY A 715 -4.99 20.94 -18.16
CA GLY A 715 -6.27 20.57 -18.77
C GLY A 715 -6.46 19.06 -18.99
N ALA A 716 -7.04 18.69 -20.14
CA ALA A 716 -7.40 17.31 -20.45
C ALA A 716 -6.19 16.37 -20.59
N GLU A 717 -5.05 16.86 -21.07
CA GLU A 717 -3.82 16.08 -21.18
C GLU A 717 -3.27 15.72 -19.79
N LEU A 718 -3.31 16.64 -18.84
CA LEU A 718 -2.95 16.37 -17.45
C LEU A 718 -3.90 15.32 -16.84
N ALA A 719 -5.21 15.46 -17.05
CA ALA A 719 -6.19 14.49 -16.56
C ALA A 719 -5.95 13.08 -17.13
N ALA A 720 -5.60 12.97 -18.42
CA ALA A 720 -5.26 11.69 -19.05
C ALA A 720 -3.98 11.07 -18.47
N LEU A 721 -2.93 11.88 -18.25
CA LEU A 721 -1.69 11.40 -17.64
C LEU A 721 -1.89 10.95 -16.18
N LEU A 722 -2.67 11.69 -15.38
CA LEU A 722 -2.94 11.35 -13.98
C LEU A 722 -3.86 10.12 -13.82
N ALA A 723 -4.63 9.75 -14.85
CA ALA A 723 -5.44 8.53 -14.87
C ALA A 723 -4.60 7.24 -15.07
N LEU A 724 -3.33 7.36 -15.52
CA LEU A 724 -2.46 6.21 -15.70
C LEU A 724 -2.01 5.63 -14.35
N ARG A 725 -2.12 4.31 -14.18
CA ARG A 725 -1.77 3.60 -12.93
C ARG A 725 -0.34 3.89 -12.44
N GLN A 726 0.60 4.09 -13.36
CA GLN A 726 2.00 4.42 -13.07
C GLN A 726 2.19 5.82 -12.46
N ASN A 727 1.23 6.72 -12.67
CA ASN A 727 1.22 8.10 -12.18
C ASN A 727 0.27 8.26 -10.97
N ALA A 728 -0.15 7.16 -10.34
CA ALA A 728 -1.05 7.20 -9.19
C ALA A 728 -0.43 8.03 -8.04
N ASN A 729 -1.24 8.94 -7.47
CA ASN A 729 -0.87 9.97 -6.49
C ASN A 729 -0.10 11.19 -7.03
N ALA A 730 0.26 11.25 -8.31
CA ALA A 730 0.76 12.49 -8.88
C ALA A 730 -0.35 13.56 -8.95
N THR A 731 0.06 14.82 -8.93
CA THR A 731 -0.86 15.99 -9.02
C THR A 731 -0.47 16.94 -10.14
N THR A 732 0.75 16.81 -10.66
CA THR A 732 1.34 17.64 -11.70
C THR A 732 2.12 16.78 -12.68
N CYS A 733 2.13 17.15 -13.95
CA CYS A 733 2.96 16.52 -14.96
C CYS A 733 3.67 17.57 -15.81
N TRP A 734 4.84 17.22 -16.34
CA TRP A 734 5.60 18.01 -17.29
C TRP A 734 5.89 17.18 -18.54
N SER A 735 5.65 17.77 -19.69
CA SER A 735 6.11 17.27 -20.98
C SER A 735 7.56 17.69 -21.16
N PHE A 736 8.42 16.74 -21.53
CA PHE A 736 9.81 16.96 -21.92
C PHE A 736 10.02 16.47 -23.35
N GLN A 737 10.73 17.26 -24.15
CA GLN A 737 11.11 16.95 -25.51
C GLN A 737 12.61 17.21 -25.67
N PHE A 738 13.32 16.30 -26.33
CA PHE A 738 14.71 16.49 -26.69
C PHE A 738 14.81 16.59 -28.22
N THR A 739 15.27 17.73 -28.72
CA THR A 739 15.34 18.03 -30.16
C THR A 739 16.72 18.50 -30.57
N ASN A 740 17.10 18.26 -31.82
CA ASN A 740 18.26 18.91 -32.43
C ASN A 740 17.94 20.38 -32.77
N ASN A 741 18.91 21.12 -33.31
CA ASN A 741 18.68 22.53 -33.67
C ASN A 741 17.56 22.74 -34.71
N GLY A 742 17.40 21.81 -35.65
CA GLY A 742 16.35 21.82 -36.68
C GLY A 742 14.94 21.50 -36.15
N GLY A 743 14.84 21.01 -34.92
CA GLY A 743 13.57 20.62 -34.29
C GLY A 743 13.27 19.13 -34.36
N ASP A 744 14.12 18.32 -34.99
CA ASP A 744 13.91 16.86 -35.04
C ASP A 744 14.16 16.22 -33.68
N THR A 745 13.26 15.34 -33.25
CA THR A 745 13.42 14.51 -32.06
C THR A 745 14.33 13.31 -32.35
N THR A 746 15.48 13.20 -31.68
CA THR A 746 16.36 12.01 -31.74
C THR A 746 15.92 10.89 -30.81
N GLN A 747 14.93 11.15 -29.95
CA GLN A 747 14.45 10.29 -28.88
C GLN A 747 12.99 10.67 -28.51
N PRO A 748 12.20 9.80 -27.85
CA PRO A 748 10.79 10.07 -27.56
C PRO A 748 10.58 11.28 -26.64
N SER A 749 9.46 11.98 -26.83
CA SER A 749 8.96 12.90 -25.80
C SER A 749 8.47 12.10 -24.60
N ILE A 750 8.78 12.55 -23.39
CA ILE A 750 8.36 11.89 -22.15
C ILE A 750 7.47 12.80 -21.30
N SER A 751 6.61 12.19 -20.50
CA SER A 751 5.87 12.88 -19.45
C SER A 751 6.38 12.44 -18.09
N TYR A 752 6.87 13.38 -17.29
CA TYR A 752 7.22 13.14 -15.88
C TYR A 752 6.11 13.69 -14.99
N CYS A 753 5.60 12.87 -14.08
CA CYS A 753 4.51 13.24 -13.16
C CYS A 753 4.95 13.15 -11.70
N LYS A 754 4.50 14.12 -10.87
CA LYS A 754 4.82 14.27 -9.44
C LYS A 754 3.59 14.68 -8.64
#